data_AF-W0LA16-F1
#
_entry.id   AF-W0LA16-F1
#
_cell.length_a   1.000
_cell.length_b   1.000
_cell.length_c   1.000
_cell.angle_alpha   90.00
_cell.angle_beta   90.00
_cell.angle_gamma   90.00
#
_symmetry.space_group_name_H-M   'P 1'
#
loop_
_entity.id
_entity.type
_entity.pdbx_description
1 polymer ?
#
loop_
_entity_poly.entity_id
_entity_poly.type
_entity_poly.pdbx_seq_one_letter_code
_entity_poly.pdbx_strand_id
1 'polypeptide(L)'
;MRLPFELDPQIIHHIIYNQAGSIGKAVIELLMNAVDAQAADVSLALTRDGFECLDNGNGFASREEVLRYFGRFGTPHDEGDATYGRFRLGRGQIMAHARTVWRSKVWRMTVDTRTMGYNYDLDEQVENNAISGCLITGEWYEPMTETELLSAVQEIRDLVRYTPIRVELNGRQISRDPCGEKWDFEDDVAYYRVKEEGAVSIYNQGVLVRHDSAHQWGAGGLIVSKQAISLNISRTEILRKTCPVWKQIARQFGKMADELTSRLGDHRKTEARREKSAQALLAGDPKLTEIFRQEETVTILPGKRHISLYDFLRKCHHAGQCPGGVFTVAENAFDVPKGEAIARSGIAVVVHPQTLSRFGCYHGQDFLDAIDRIKNNVLQSIGNEPPYWGWGYSLELPGLVAFSTLREAYVERTQILTEKEALDKETRRAWTALRWCLYHYACLCTGGRRWSTGQSNGGKRFHILIGNSNRAEAWTDGHSYIAFNVDVIRRLKKQPMKVAGYLFSLLEHEIAHEGDSLECGHDEAFYQRFHDITVNFSEERQRYLHIWLMKYTTSLEQEGKTRGNAWRERYLLDRAGSGREKRGLPGLESVSDDPVMTSPVPAEDTRFIDLQNMRLVQAGLCPLPSNWADVVTQGLQAQQAIAEEQRQAAENRRRDDAEWEHLTTQLNEDDNLWQVDIAEQEALEEQERERIATLLQVPLGAIVDDILYWMMGENESAIRQYWVDKPWEQTPLSKYSADVVALIKRGETVWLLERNTAAAGFMRVEDYLKWRAEQERDVC
;
A
#
# COMPACT_ATOMS: atom_id res chain seq x y z
N MET A 1 -6.98 42.90 34.69
CA MET A 1 -8.44 42.61 34.74
C MET A 1 -8.65 41.25 34.09
N ARG A 2 -9.32 40.30 34.75
CA ARG A 2 -9.61 38.97 34.18
C ARG A 2 -11.02 39.03 33.62
N LEU A 3 -11.14 38.96 32.30
CA LEU A 3 -12.42 38.87 31.60
C LEU A 3 -12.75 37.40 31.31
N PRO A 4 -14.03 37.00 31.38
CA PRO A 4 -14.44 35.65 30.97
C PRO A 4 -14.42 35.52 29.45
N PHE A 5 -14.34 34.27 28.96
CA PHE A 5 -14.64 33.97 27.56
C PHE A 5 -16.16 33.89 27.38
N GLU A 6 -16.65 34.27 26.21
CA GLU A 6 -18.06 34.20 25.80
C GLU A 6 -18.22 33.19 24.65
N LEU A 7 -19.42 32.60 24.51
CA LEU A 7 -19.75 31.66 23.43
C LEU A 7 -20.73 32.30 22.47
N ASP A 8 -20.38 32.32 21.19
CA ASP A 8 -21.26 32.79 20.12
C ASP A 8 -22.38 31.76 19.84
N PRO A 9 -23.65 32.18 19.67
CA PRO A 9 -24.75 31.28 19.30
C PRO A 9 -24.49 30.43 18.04
N GLN A 10 -23.66 30.89 17.09
CA GLN A 10 -23.25 30.12 15.92
C GLN A 10 -22.49 28.84 16.28
N ILE A 11 -22.00 28.66 17.51
CA ILE A 11 -21.37 27.40 17.94
C ILE A 11 -22.32 26.20 17.77
N ILE A 12 -23.64 26.40 17.87
CA ILE A 12 -24.64 25.36 17.64
C ILE A 12 -24.58 24.84 16.20
N HIS A 13 -24.39 25.74 15.22
CA HIS A 13 -24.18 25.36 13.82
C HIS A 13 -22.99 24.43 13.67
N HIS A 14 -21.84 24.80 14.23
CA HIS A 14 -20.61 24.01 14.14
C HIS A 14 -20.74 22.66 14.86
N ILE A 15 -21.49 22.59 15.96
CA ILE A 15 -21.76 21.32 16.65
C ILE A 15 -22.63 20.39 15.79
N ILE A 16 -23.61 20.94 15.07
CA ILE A 16 -24.51 20.16 14.20
C ILE A 16 -23.79 19.73 12.92
N TYR A 17 -23.25 20.67 12.15
CA TYR A 17 -22.74 20.42 10.80
C TYR A 17 -21.26 20.04 10.74
N ASN A 18 -20.40 20.60 11.60
CA ASN A 18 -18.95 20.37 11.51
C ASN A 18 -18.46 19.18 12.35
N GLN A 19 -19.34 18.56 13.16
CA GLN A 19 -19.05 17.30 13.86
C GLN A 19 -19.67 16.07 13.19
N ALA A 20 -20.60 16.27 12.25
CA ALA A 20 -21.31 15.21 11.54
C ALA A 20 -20.45 14.66 10.39
N GLY A 21 -19.54 13.73 10.70
CA GLY A 21 -18.57 13.21 9.72
C GLY A 21 -19.15 12.20 8.71
N SER A 22 -20.10 11.36 9.13
CA SER A 22 -20.77 10.37 8.27
C SER A 22 -22.15 10.02 8.83
N ILE A 23 -23.06 9.53 7.96
CA ILE A 23 -24.38 9.04 8.38
C ILE A 23 -24.24 7.93 9.43
N GLY A 24 -23.29 7.00 9.25
CA GLY A 24 -23.05 5.94 10.21
C GLY A 24 -22.74 6.50 11.61
N LYS A 25 -21.82 7.44 11.71
CA LYS A 25 -21.48 8.11 12.98
C LYS A 25 -22.65 8.87 13.59
N ALA A 26 -23.40 9.60 12.78
CA ALA A 26 -24.58 10.34 13.24
C ALA A 26 -25.66 9.40 13.81
N VAL A 27 -25.88 8.24 13.17
CA VAL A 27 -26.82 7.22 13.65
C VAL A 27 -26.34 6.58 14.96
N ILE A 28 -25.04 6.37 15.15
CA ILE A 28 -24.51 5.76 16.38
C ILE A 28 -24.65 6.67 17.58
N GLU A 29 -24.63 7.98 17.38
CA GLU A 29 -24.98 8.92 18.46
C GLU A 29 -26.41 8.67 18.99
N LEU A 30 -27.35 8.25 18.13
CA LEU A 30 -28.68 7.84 18.57
C LEU A 30 -28.63 6.56 19.41
N LEU A 31 -27.86 5.58 18.97
CA LEU A 31 -27.68 4.31 19.69
C LEU A 31 -27.01 4.51 21.05
N MET A 32 -26.00 5.38 21.13
CA MET A 32 -25.33 5.70 22.39
C MET A 32 -26.29 6.41 23.36
N ASN A 33 -27.16 7.30 22.86
CA ASN A 33 -28.21 7.91 23.67
C ASN A 33 -29.24 6.87 24.15
N ALA A 34 -29.57 5.87 23.33
CA ALA A 34 -30.46 4.77 23.73
C ALA A 34 -29.86 3.95 24.88
N VAL A 35 -28.54 3.66 24.86
CA VAL A 35 -27.87 3.00 25.99
C VAL A 35 -27.93 3.86 27.25
N ASP A 36 -27.67 5.17 27.13
CA ASP A 36 -27.78 6.10 28.26
C ASP A 36 -29.22 6.18 28.81
N ALA A 37 -30.22 6.00 27.94
CA ALA A 37 -31.64 5.89 28.32
C ALA A 37 -32.03 4.52 28.91
N GLN A 38 -31.05 3.64 29.19
CA GLN A 38 -31.22 2.29 29.73
C GLN A 38 -32.04 1.36 28.83
N ALA A 39 -31.98 1.54 27.50
CA ALA A 39 -32.54 0.59 26.56
C ALA A 39 -31.80 -0.76 26.63
N ALA A 40 -32.53 -1.85 26.39
CA ALA A 40 -31.97 -3.19 26.21
C ALA A 40 -31.89 -3.58 24.72
N ASP A 41 -32.80 -3.04 23.90
CA ASP A 41 -32.94 -3.35 22.48
C ASP A 41 -33.14 -2.08 21.66
N VAL A 42 -32.51 -2.04 20.49
CA VAL A 42 -32.72 -1.01 19.48
C VAL A 42 -32.97 -1.65 18.12
N SER A 43 -34.05 -1.23 17.46
CA SER A 43 -34.37 -1.56 16.07
C SER A 43 -34.08 -0.36 15.17
N LEU A 44 -33.21 -0.56 14.20
CA LEU A 44 -32.81 0.43 13.21
C LEU A 44 -33.19 -0.05 11.81
N ALA A 45 -33.97 0.76 11.10
CA ALA A 45 -34.23 0.59 9.67
C ALA A 45 -33.54 1.72 8.90
N LEU A 46 -32.81 1.36 7.86
CA LEU A 46 -32.07 2.28 7.00
C LEU A 46 -32.45 2.03 5.55
N THR A 47 -32.91 3.09 4.87
CA THR A 47 -33.35 3.08 3.48
C THR A 47 -32.67 4.20 2.69
N ARG A 48 -32.87 4.23 1.37
CA ARG A 48 -32.33 5.29 0.51
C ARG A 48 -32.89 6.67 0.83
N ASP A 49 -34.12 6.74 1.35
CA ASP A 49 -34.85 8.00 1.55
C ASP A 49 -34.88 8.45 3.01
N GLY A 50 -34.64 7.53 3.95
CA GLY A 50 -34.65 7.87 5.37
C GLY A 50 -34.22 6.73 6.29
N PHE A 51 -34.47 6.93 7.58
CA PHE A 51 -34.24 5.97 8.64
C PHE A 51 -35.34 5.98 9.69
N GLU A 52 -35.39 4.88 10.44
CA GLU A 52 -36.19 4.74 11.64
C GLU A 52 -35.33 4.08 12.72
N CYS A 53 -35.25 4.69 13.91
CA CYS A 53 -34.53 4.17 15.06
C CYS A 53 -35.49 4.12 16.26
N LEU A 54 -35.76 2.92 16.76
CA LEU A 54 -36.67 2.67 17.88
C LEU A 54 -35.90 1.99 19.02
N ASP A 55 -35.87 2.63 20.19
CA ASP A 55 -35.37 2.03 21.43
C ASP A 55 -36.48 1.73 22.44
N ASN A 56 -36.21 0.83 23.37
CA ASN A 56 -37.11 0.48 24.48
C ASN A 56 -36.68 1.07 25.84
N GLY A 57 -35.94 2.18 25.83
CA GLY A 57 -35.44 2.84 27.04
C GLY A 57 -36.51 3.63 27.80
N ASN A 58 -36.05 4.48 28.73
CA ASN A 58 -36.94 5.26 29.60
C ASN A 58 -37.68 6.40 28.90
N GLY A 59 -37.19 6.86 27.75
CA GLY A 59 -37.72 8.02 27.03
C GLY A 59 -37.67 9.33 27.82
N PHE A 60 -38.28 10.39 27.30
CA PHE A 60 -38.40 11.68 27.99
C PHE A 60 -39.60 11.67 28.95
N ALA A 61 -39.37 11.80 30.27
CA ALA A 61 -40.42 11.65 31.28
C ALA A 61 -41.28 12.90 31.48
N SER A 62 -40.74 14.10 31.28
CA SER A 62 -41.48 15.36 31.43
C SER A 62 -41.09 16.41 30.41
N ARG A 63 -41.91 17.46 30.29
CA ARG A 63 -41.64 18.62 29.43
C ARG A 63 -40.33 19.30 29.81
N GLU A 64 -40.04 19.40 31.11
CA GLU A 64 -38.81 19.99 31.62
C GLU A 64 -37.57 19.20 31.19
N GLU A 65 -37.65 17.86 31.18
CA GLU A 65 -36.57 17.01 30.67
C GLU A 65 -36.33 17.23 29.17
N VAL A 66 -37.41 17.34 28.38
CA VAL A 66 -37.30 17.68 26.96
C VAL A 66 -36.58 19.02 26.79
N LEU A 67 -37.02 20.07 27.46
CA LEU A 67 -36.39 21.39 27.35
C LEU A 67 -34.92 21.38 27.82
N ARG A 68 -34.61 20.63 28.88
CA ARG A 68 -33.28 20.60 29.50
C ARG A 68 -32.29 19.72 28.75
N TYR A 69 -32.72 18.60 28.19
CA TYR A 69 -31.86 17.57 27.61
C TYR A 69 -31.93 17.52 26.08
N PHE A 70 -33.10 17.77 25.49
CA PHE A 70 -33.25 17.88 24.05
C PHE A 70 -33.04 19.32 23.57
N GLY A 71 -33.69 20.30 24.20
CA GLY A 71 -33.66 21.70 23.77
C GLY A 71 -32.36 22.46 24.04
N ARG A 72 -31.48 21.95 24.91
CA ARG A 72 -30.21 22.60 25.27
C ARG A 72 -29.01 21.72 24.94
N PHE A 73 -28.10 22.24 24.11
CA PHE A 73 -26.81 21.62 23.84
C PHE A 73 -25.83 21.91 24.98
N GLY A 74 -25.02 20.93 25.38
CA GLY A 74 -23.94 21.13 26.35
C GLY A 74 -24.37 21.14 27.82
N THR A 75 -25.59 20.69 28.15
CA THR A 75 -26.02 20.56 29.55
C THR A 75 -25.07 19.58 30.28
N PRO A 76 -24.44 19.99 31.40
CA PRO A 76 -23.52 19.13 32.15
C PRO A 76 -24.20 17.87 32.67
N HIS A 77 -23.40 16.80 32.77
CA HIS A 77 -23.76 15.55 33.43
C HIS A 77 -23.38 15.57 34.91
N ASP A 78 -24.16 14.87 35.74
CA ASP A 78 -23.77 14.49 37.10
C ASP A 78 -22.98 13.17 37.05
N GLU A 79 -22.04 12.92 37.97
CA GLU A 79 -21.25 11.68 37.93
C GLU A 79 -22.16 10.43 38.02
N GLY A 80 -22.10 9.57 36.98
CA GLY A 80 -22.83 8.31 36.91
C GLY A 80 -24.19 8.36 36.23
N ASP A 81 -24.60 9.51 35.69
CA ASP A 81 -25.90 9.67 35.02
C ASP A 81 -25.93 9.23 33.54
N ALA A 82 -24.76 8.95 32.93
CA ALA A 82 -24.64 8.45 31.56
C ALA A 82 -23.33 7.67 31.34
N THR A 83 -23.37 6.69 30.45
CA THR A 83 -22.24 5.86 30.03
C THR A 83 -21.44 6.55 28.92
N TYR A 84 -22.13 7.15 27.94
CA TYR A 84 -21.50 7.72 26.76
C TYR A 84 -21.66 9.24 26.64
N GLY A 85 -22.82 9.76 27.04
CA GLY A 85 -23.34 11.09 26.73
C GLY A 85 -22.62 12.31 27.26
N ARG A 86 -21.42 12.22 27.87
CA ARG A 86 -20.75 13.25 28.70
C ARG A 86 -20.87 14.74 28.30
N PHE A 87 -21.01 15.07 27.02
CA PHE A 87 -21.14 16.45 26.52
C PHE A 87 -22.55 16.85 26.04
N ARG A 88 -23.48 15.90 25.87
CA ARG A 88 -24.86 16.09 25.34
C ARG A 88 -24.93 16.89 24.04
N LEU A 89 -24.01 16.62 23.13
CA LEU A 89 -23.95 17.29 21.81
C LEU A 89 -24.34 16.36 20.65
N GLY A 90 -24.12 15.06 20.80
CA GLY A 90 -24.14 14.09 19.69
C GLY A 90 -25.45 14.00 18.91
N ARG A 91 -26.60 14.20 19.56
CA ARG A 91 -27.92 14.19 18.89
C ARG A 91 -28.06 15.20 17.76
N GLY A 92 -27.26 16.28 17.77
CA GLY A 92 -27.28 17.28 16.71
C GLY A 92 -26.75 16.76 15.38
N GLN A 93 -25.87 15.75 15.40
CA GLN A 93 -25.20 15.28 14.19
C GLN A 93 -26.19 14.69 13.17
N ILE A 94 -27.24 14.01 13.63
CA ILE A 94 -28.26 13.46 12.71
C ILE A 94 -29.08 14.57 12.03
N MET A 95 -29.23 15.72 12.69
CA MET A 95 -30.00 16.86 12.19
C MET A 95 -29.28 17.55 11.02
N ALA A 96 -27.97 17.34 10.84
CA ALA A 96 -27.23 17.81 9.67
C ALA A 96 -27.59 17.01 8.40
N HIS A 97 -27.98 15.74 8.54
CA HIS A 97 -28.22 14.83 7.43
C HIS A 97 -29.70 14.62 7.11
N ALA A 98 -30.59 14.83 8.08
CA ALA A 98 -32.01 14.56 7.94
C ALA A 98 -32.88 15.59 8.64
N ARG A 99 -34.07 15.82 8.08
CA ARG A 99 -35.20 16.33 8.86
C ARG A 99 -35.69 15.21 9.77
N THR A 100 -35.83 15.47 11.07
CA THR A 100 -36.08 14.42 12.06
C THR A 100 -37.35 14.69 12.86
N VAL A 101 -38.06 13.61 13.19
CA VAL A 101 -39.19 13.58 14.10
C VAL A 101 -38.88 12.59 15.20
N TRP A 102 -38.89 13.08 16.43
CA TRP A 102 -38.60 12.31 17.63
C TRP A 102 -39.89 12.16 18.41
N ARG A 103 -40.25 10.93 18.77
CA ARG A 103 -41.46 10.61 19.52
C ARG A 103 -41.10 9.80 20.75
N SER A 104 -41.46 10.28 21.93
CA SER A 104 -41.20 9.58 23.19
C SER A 104 -42.31 9.86 24.18
N LYS A 105 -42.96 8.80 24.68
CA LYS A 105 -44.19 8.90 25.48
C LYS A 105 -45.23 9.78 24.76
N VAL A 106 -45.59 10.92 25.34
CA VAL A 106 -46.56 11.88 24.79
C VAL A 106 -45.91 13.00 23.99
N TRP A 107 -44.58 13.06 23.94
CA TRP A 107 -43.85 14.16 23.32
C TRP A 107 -43.52 13.85 21.87
N ARG A 108 -43.75 14.84 21.00
CA ARG A 108 -43.29 14.83 19.61
C ARG A 108 -42.45 16.07 19.37
N MET A 109 -41.20 15.88 18.94
CA MET A 109 -40.29 16.97 18.58
C MET A 109 -39.97 16.89 17.09
N THR A 110 -40.18 17.98 16.37
CA THR A 110 -39.88 18.08 14.93
C THR A 110 -38.73 19.05 14.71
N VAL A 111 -37.72 18.62 13.96
CA VAL A 111 -36.52 19.42 13.68
C VAL A 111 -36.18 19.35 12.19
N ASP A 112 -36.15 20.50 11.55
CA ASP A 112 -35.60 20.70 10.21
C ASP A 112 -34.70 21.95 10.24
N THR A 113 -33.40 21.73 10.31
CA THR A 113 -32.42 22.81 10.45
C THR A 113 -32.28 23.66 9.20
N ARG A 114 -32.73 23.20 8.03
CA ARG A 114 -32.69 23.97 6.78
C ARG A 114 -33.83 24.97 6.70
N THR A 115 -34.98 24.66 7.28
CA THR A 115 -36.17 25.53 7.23
C THR A 115 -36.46 26.25 8.55
N MET A 116 -36.15 25.65 9.70
CA MET A 116 -36.44 26.18 11.03
C MET A 116 -35.23 26.88 11.69
N GLY A 117 -34.04 26.81 11.07
CA GLY A 117 -32.79 27.23 11.69
C GLY A 117 -32.43 26.35 12.89
N TYR A 118 -32.07 26.94 14.03
CA TYR A 118 -31.74 26.19 15.26
C TYR A 118 -32.94 26.07 16.23
N ASN A 119 -34.16 26.11 15.69
CA ASN A 119 -35.40 25.95 16.44
C ASN A 119 -36.00 24.54 16.24
N TYR A 120 -36.94 24.17 17.09
CA TYR A 120 -37.70 22.92 16.99
C TYR A 120 -39.13 23.12 17.47
N ASP A 121 -40.06 22.34 16.93
CA ASP A 121 -41.44 22.29 17.40
C ASP A 121 -41.58 21.18 18.45
N LEU A 122 -42.36 21.46 19.50
CA LEU A 122 -42.68 20.50 20.57
C LEU A 122 -44.19 20.42 20.75
N ASP A 123 -44.75 19.26 20.41
CA ASP A 123 -46.17 18.93 20.56
C ASP A 123 -46.38 17.88 21.65
N GLU A 124 -47.52 17.97 22.35
CA GLU A 124 -48.02 16.94 23.24
C GLU A 124 -49.15 16.15 22.55
N GLN A 125 -48.96 14.84 22.36
CA GLN A 125 -49.92 13.96 21.69
C GLN A 125 -50.77 13.23 22.73
N VAL A 126 -52.08 13.51 22.72
CA VAL A 126 -53.04 12.96 23.69
C VAL A 126 -53.57 11.59 23.23
N GLU A 127 -53.20 10.55 23.99
CA GLU A 127 -53.96 9.32 24.29
C GLU A 127 -54.12 8.14 23.31
N ASN A 128 -53.44 8.01 22.16
CA ASN A 128 -53.47 6.71 21.42
C ASN A 128 -52.16 6.21 20.79
N ASN A 129 -51.04 6.93 20.93
CA ASN A 129 -49.75 6.58 20.29
C ASN A 129 -48.56 6.76 21.25
N ALA A 130 -48.72 6.52 22.55
CA ALA A 130 -47.61 6.63 23.50
C ALA A 130 -46.54 5.56 23.20
N ILE A 131 -45.36 6.00 22.76
CA ILE A 131 -44.24 5.11 22.45
C ILE A 131 -43.44 4.85 23.72
N SER A 132 -43.27 3.58 24.06
CA SER A 132 -42.31 3.16 25.09
C SER A 132 -40.89 3.36 24.54
N GLY A 133 -40.04 4.07 25.26
CA GLY A 133 -38.72 4.49 24.78
C GLY A 133 -38.78 5.72 23.87
N CYS A 134 -38.01 5.70 22.79
CA CYS A 134 -37.96 6.77 21.80
C CYS A 134 -37.96 6.20 20.38
N LEU A 135 -38.81 6.77 19.52
CA LEU A 135 -38.83 6.54 18.08
C LEU A 135 -38.32 7.79 17.37
N ILE A 136 -37.27 7.63 16.58
CA ILE A 136 -36.69 8.68 15.78
C ILE A 136 -36.84 8.28 14.32
N THR A 137 -37.64 9.04 13.58
CA THR A 137 -37.77 8.90 12.13
C THR A 137 -37.10 10.09 11.48
N GLY A 138 -36.31 9.86 10.43
CA GLY A 138 -35.75 10.95 9.65
C GLY A 138 -35.78 10.68 8.16
N GLU A 139 -35.98 11.74 7.39
CA GLU A 139 -35.87 11.72 5.94
C GLU A 139 -34.58 12.46 5.56
N TRP A 140 -33.76 11.83 4.73
CA TRP A 140 -32.49 12.41 4.32
C TRP A 140 -32.75 13.66 3.48
N TYR A 141 -31.97 14.71 3.72
CA TYR A 141 -32.02 15.87 2.82
C TYR A 141 -31.54 15.51 1.42
N GLU A 142 -30.59 14.58 1.33
CA GLU A 142 -30.04 14.02 0.09
C GLU A 142 -30.20 12.50 0.14
N PRO A 143 -31.07 11.91 -0.69
CA PRO A 143 -31.25 10.46 -0.73
C PRO A 143 -29.96 9.73 -1.09
N MET A 144 -29.68 8.63 -0.40
CA MET A 144 -28.49 7.82 -0.66
C MET A 144 -28.62 7.02 -1.97
N THR A 145 -27.50 6.86 -2.65
CA THR A 145 -27.29 5.81 -3.66
C THR A 145 -27.25 4.43 -3.02
N GLU A 146 -27.39 3.36 -3.82
CA GLU A 146 -27.28 1.98 -3.29
C GLU A 146 -25.90 1.69 -2.69
N THR A 147 -24.84 2.25 -3.28
CA THR A 147 -23.46 2.11 -2.79
C THR A 147 -23.27 2.79 -1.44
N GLU A 148 -23.80 4.02 -1.27
CA GLU A 148 -23.73 4.75 0.00
C GLU A 148 -24.54 4.04 1.09
N LEU A 149 -25.74 3.55 0.77
CA LEU A 149 -26.56 2.78 1.70
C LEU A 149 -25.82 1.52 2.18
N LEU A 150 -25.20 0.77 1.26
CA LEU A 150 -24.44 -0.43 1.61
C LEU A 150 -23.22 -0.09 2.47
N SER A 151 -22.52 1.00 2.15
CA SER A 151 -21.39 1.51 2.93
C SER A 151 -21.82 1.90 4.35
N ALA A 152 -22.90 2.66 4.49
CA ALA A 152 -23.46 3.08 5.78
C ALA A 152 -23.90 1.88 6.63
N VAL A 153 -24.55 0.87 6.03
CA VAL A 153 -24.93 -0.37 6.72
C VAL A 153 -23.70 -1.13 7.23
N GLN A 154 -22.63 -1.19 6.44
CA GLN A 154 -21.39 -1.85 6.85
C GLN A 154 -20.67 -1.05 7.95
N GLU A 155 -20.59 0.26 7.81
CA GLU A 155 -20.00 1.17 8.80
C GLU A 155 -20.72 1.05 10.16
N ILE A 156 -22.06 1.10 10.18
CA ILE A 156 -22.86 0.95 11.41
C ILE A 156 -22.61 -0.41 12.05
N ARG A 157 -22.59 -1.49 11.26
CA ARG A 157 -22.32 -2.86 11.75
C ARG A 157 -20.98 -2.95 12.45
N ASP A 158 -19.93 -2.38 11.86
CA ASP A 158 -18.59 -2.43 12.43
C ASP A 158 -18.50 -1.57 13.69
N LEU A 159 -19.17 -0.43 13.70
CA LEU A 159 -19.10 0.50 14.81
C LEU A 159 -19.79 -0.01 16.10
N VAL A 160 -20.89 -0.75 15.98
CA VAL A 160 -21.72 -1.16 17.14
C VAL A 160 -21.53 -2.62 17.55
N ARG A 161 -20.59 -3.30 16.91
CA ARG A 161 -20.42 -4.76 16.99
C ARG A 161 -20.42 -5.33 18.40
N TYR A 162 -19.84 -4.62 19.38
CA TYR A 162 -19.69 -5.08 20.76
C TYR A 162 -20.47 -4.24 21.77
N THR A 163 -21.47 -3.49 21.30
CA THR A 163 -22.34 -2.70 22.19
C THR A 163 -23.07 -3.59 23.20
N PRO A 164 -23.34 -3.09 24.42
CA PRO A 164 -23.95 -3.89 25.48
C PRO A 164 -25.43 -4.20 25.24
N ILE A 165 -26.06 -3.50 24.30
CA ILE A 165 -27.47 -3.65 23.94
C ILE A 165 -27.63 -4.50 22.68
N ARG A 166 -28.81 -5.10 22.50
CA ARG A 166 -29.14 -5.78 21.24
C ARG A 166 -29.49 -4.74 20.17
N VAL A 167 -28.71 -4.70 19.10
CA VAL A 167 -28.94 -3.79 17.97
C VAL A 167 -29.32 -4.61 16.75
N GLU A 168 -30.50 -4.32 16.20
CA GLU A 168 -31.01 -4.89 14.96
C GLU A 168 -30.98 -3.84 13.85
N LEU A 169 -30.38 -4.16 12.70
CA LEU A 169 -30.33 -3.29 11.53
C LEU A 169 -30.97 -4.01 10.34
N ASN A 170 -32.03 -3.43 9.78
CA ASN A 170 -32.78 -3.96 8.64
C ASN A 170 -33.18 -5.44 8.84
N GLY A 171 -33.71 -5.79 10.02
CA GLY A 171 -34.16 -7.13 10.35
C GLY A 171 -33.06 -8.11 10.77
N ARG A 172 -31.82 -7.65 10.95
CA ARG A 172 -30.67 -8.51 11.31
C ARG A 172 -29.93 -7.98 12.53
N GLN A 173 -29.72 -8.82 13.53
CA GLN A 173 -28.90 -8.46 14.68
C GLN A 173 -27.43 -8.24 14.27
N ILE A 174 -26.88 -7.10 14.64
CA ILE A 174 -25.50 -6.69 14.33
C ILE A 174 -24.59 -6.58 15.56
N SER A 175 -25.15 -6.48 16.78
CA SER A 175 -24.36 -6.49 18.02
C SER A 175 -24.14 -7.91 18.57
N ARG A 176 -23.05 -8.06 19.35
CA ARG A 176 -22.64 -9.29 20.02
C ARG A 176 -22.14 -8.96 21.43
N ASP A 177 -22.48 -9.83 22.38
CA ASP A 177 -21.93 -9.72 23.73
C ASP A 177 -20.44 -10.06 23.73
N PRO A 178 -19.54 -9.13 24.11
CA PRO A 178 -18.12 -9.42 24.21
C PRO A 178 -17.82 -10.55 25.21
N CYS A 179 -18.61 -10.75 26.27
CA CYS A 179 -18.35 -11.81 27.26
C CYS A 179 -18.47 -13.23 26.66
N GLY A 180 -19.27 -13.39 25.60
CA GLY A 180 -19.49 -14.67 24.91
C GLY A 180 -18.46 -14.97 23.82
N GLU A 181 -17.54 -14.05 23.52
CA GLU A 181 -16.54 -14.19 22.46
C GLU A 181 -15.24 -14.82 22.98
N LYS A 182 -14.43 -15.37 22.08
CA LYS A 182 -13.12 -15.94 22.43
C LYS A 182 -12.05 -14.86 22.47
N TRP A 183 -11.40 -14.67 23.61
CA TRP A 183 -10.34 -13.68 23.78
C TRP A 183 -9.01 -14.35 24.09
N ASP A 184 -7.91 -13.71 23.68
CA ASP A 184 -6.56 -14.19 24.01
C ASP A 184 -6.19 -13.81 25.44
N PHE A 185 -6.75 -12.70 25.93
CA PHE A 185 -6.60 -12.24 27.30
C PHE A 185 -7.77 -11.34 27.69
N GLU A 186 -8.03 -11.28 29.00
CA GLU A 186 -9.07 -10.46 29.61
C GLU A 186 -8.56 -9.99 30.98
N ASP A 187 -8.75 -8.70 31.28
CA ASP A 187 -8.51 -8.12 32.60
C ASP A 187 -9.69 -7.24 33.04
N ASP A 188 -9.52 -6.50 34.14
CA ASP A 188 -10.56 -5.64 34.70
C ASP A 188 -10.92 -4.44 33.82
N VAL A 189 -10.07 -4.08 32.84
CA VAL A 189 -10.24 -2.87 32.02
C VAL A 189 -10.63 -3.17 30.57
N ALA A 190 -10.29 -4.34 30.01
CA ALA A 190 -10.61 -4.68 28.63
C ALA A 190 -10.53 -6.19 28.29
N TYR A 191 -11.11 -6.51 27.13
CA TYR A 191 -10.90 -7.76 26.40
C TYR A 191 -9.89 -7.55 25.26
N TYR A 192 -8.99 -8.51 25.04
CA TYR A 192 -7.89 -8.40 24.08
C TYR A 192 -7.81 -9.61 23.16
N ARG A 193 -7.59 -9.34 21.87
CA ARG A 193 -7.24 -10.35 20.87
C ARG A 193 -6.10 -9.81 20.01
N VAL A 194 -5.02 -10.56 19.86
CA VAL A 194 -3.85 -10.18 19.06
C VAL A 194 -3.80 -11.04 17.81
N LYS A 195 -3.40 -10.45 16.69
CA LYS A 195 -3.26 -11.10 15.39
C LYS A 195 -1.89 -10.83 14.82
N GLU A 196 -1.39 -11.73 13.98
CA GLU A 196 -0.10 -11.56 13.30
C GLU A 196 -0.10 -10.33 12.37
N GLU A 197 -1.24 -10.08 11.72
CA GLU A 197 -1.40 -9.03 10.71
C GLU A 197 -2.74 -8.28 10.87
N GLY A 198 -2.86 -7.14 10.18
CA GLY A 198 -4.04 -6.27 10.17
C GLY A 198 -3.97 -5.13 11.18
N ALA A 199 -4.89 -4.18 11.09
CA ALA A 199 -4.98 -3.07 12.03
C ALA A 199 -5.46 -3.54 13.42
N VAL A 200 -5.17 -2.74 14.45
CA VAL A 200 -5.73 -2.94 15.79
C VAL A 200 -7.02 -2.13 15.91
N SER A 201 -8.15 -2.82 16.02
CA SER A 201 -9.46 -2.17 16.16
C SER A 201 -9.74 -1.90 17.64
N ILE A 202 -10.07 -0.66 17.99
CA ILE A 202 -10.22 -0.24 19.39
C ILE A 202 -11.66 0.19 19.64
N TYR A 203 -12.34 -0.53 20.52
CA TYR A 203 -13.71 -0.27 20.95
C TYR A 203 -13.70 0.30 22.36
N ASN A 204 -14.35 1.44 22.57
CA ASN A 204 -14.60 2.03 23.87
C ASN A 204 -15.98 1.58 24.36
N GLN A 205 -16.02 0.72 25.39
CA GLN A 205 -17.26 0.17 25.94
C GLN A 205 -18.16 -0.40 24.83
N GLY A 206 -17.57 -1.12 23.87
CA GLY A 206 -18.33 -1.79 22.81
C GLY A 206 -18.58 -0.98 21.53
N VAL A 207 -18.32 0.32 21.52
CA VAL A 207 -18.41 1.18 20.32
C VAL A 207 -17.02 1.38 19.72
N LEU A 208 -16.84 1.10 18.43
CA LEU A 208 -15.57 1.28 17.73
C LEU A 208 -15.22 2.77 17.66
N VAL A 209 -14.01 3.11 18.11
CA VAL A 209 -13.49 4.48 18.09
C VAL A 209 -12.59 4.69 16.87
N ARG A 210 -11.63 3.78 16.69
CA ARG A 210 -10.60 3.91 15.65
C ARG A 210 -9.89 2.60 15.36
N HIS A 211 -9.11 2.61 14.28
CA HIS A 211 -8.11 1.61 13.96
C HIS A 211 -6.71 2.19 14.14
N ASP A 212 -5.87 1.50 14.89
CA ASP A 212 -4.43 1.78 14.93
C ASP A 212 -3.72 0.93 13.89
N SER A 213 -2.75 1.53 13.18
CA SER A 213 -1.94 0.77 12.22
C SER A 213 -1.15 -0.33 12.92
N ALA A 214 -0.98 -1.47 12.24
CA ALA A 214 -0.25 -2.62 12.75
C ALA A 214 1.18 -2.26 13.18
N HIS A 215 1.84 -1.33 12.49
CA HIS A 215 3.21 -0.89 12.80
C HIS A 215 3.35 -0.22 14.17
N GLN A 216 2.27 0.37 14.71
CA GLN A 216 2.33 1.02 16.03
C GLN A 216 2.54 -0.01 17.13
N TRP A 217 2.02 -1.22 16.93
CA TRP A 217 2.05 -2.30 17.90
C TRP A 217 3.05 -3.41 17.53
N GLY A 218 3.36 -3.54 16.23
CA GLY A 218 4.12 -4.66 15.65
C GLY A 218 3.24 -5.87 15.32
N ALA A 219 1.93 -5.75 15.52
CA ALA A 219 0.92 -6.79 15.38
C ALA A 219 -0.45 -6.16 15.13
N GLY A 220 -1.39 -6.95 14.61
CA GLY A 220 -2.79 -6.58 14.51
C GLY A 220 -3.59 -7.00 15.74
N GLY A 221 -4.88 -6.65 15.78
CA GLY A 221 -5.72 -7.11 16.89
C GLY A 221 -7.04 -6.40 17.09
N LEU A 222 -7.58 -6.61 18.27
CA LEU A 222 -8.87 -6.12 18.73
C LEU A 222 -8.77 -5.84 20.23
N ILE A 223 -9.23 -4.66 20.63
CA ILE A 223 -9.33 -4.21 22.01
C ILE A 223 -10.77 -3.77 22.24
N VAL A 224 -11.43 -4.32 23.25
CA VAL A 224 -12.76 -3.87 23.67
C VAL A 224 -12.70 -3.48 25.15
N SER A 225 -12.77 -2.19 25.44
CA SER A 225 -12.70 -1.72 26.82
C SER A 225 -13.99 -2.04 27.59
N LYS A 226 -13.83 -2.40 28.86
CA LYS A 226 -14.90 -2.52 29.86
C LYS A 226 -15.17 -1.19 30.55
N GLN A 227 -14.12 -0.37 30.66
CA GLN A 227 -14.16 0.96 31.27
C GLN A 227 -14.06 2.06 30.22
N ALA A 228 -14.59 3.24 30.53
CA ALA A 228 -14.59 4.39 29.64
C ALA A 228 -13.17 4.91 29.36
N ILE A 229 -12.81 4.97 28.08
CA ILE A 229 -11.60 5.62 27.59
C ILE A 229 -11.88 7.12 27.41
N SER A 230 -10.93 7.97 27.77
CA SER A 230 -11.04 9.41 27.54
C SER A 230 -10.80 9.72 26.07
N LEU A 231 -11.81 10.29 25.40
CA LEU A 231 -11.79 10.65 23.99
C LEU A 231 -11.86 12.18 23.79
N ASN A 232 -11.54 12.65 22.60
CA ASN A 232 -11.82 14.02 22.17
C ASN A 232 -13.34 14.26 22.01
N ILE A 233 -13.75 15.52 21.79
CA ILE A 233 -15.17 15.90 21.69
C ILE A 233 -15.89 15.14 20.57
N SER A 234 -15.22 14.93 19.42
CA SER A 234 -15.77 14.20 18.28
C SER A 234 -15.70 12.67 18.40
N ARG A 235 -15.17 12.14 19.52
CA ARG A 235 -15.06 10.70 19.82
C ARG A 235 -14.33 9.85 18.76
N THR A 236 -13.48 10.48 17.96
CA THR A 236 -12.64 9.79 16.95
C THR A 236 -11.24 9.50 17.46
N GLU A 237 -10.80 10.21 18.49
CA GLU A 237 -9.41 10.20 18.96
C GLU A 237 -9.31 9.92 20.45
N ILE A 238 -8.31 9.11 20.82
CA ILE A 238 -8.04 8.74 22.22
C ILE A 238 -7.09 9.76 22.82
N LEU A 239 -7.41 10.27 24.02
CA LEU A 239 -6.54 11.16 24.78
C LEU A 239 -5.39 10.36 25.44
N ARG A 240 -4.50 9.80 24.62
CA ARG A 240 -3.51 8.77 25.01
C ARG A 240 -2.61 9.18 26.17
N LYS A 241 -2.22 10.47 26.24
CA LYS A 241 -1.30 10.99 27.26
C LYS A 241 -1.95 11.16 28.63
N THR A 242 -3.24 11.46 28.69
CA THR A 242 -3.94 11.82 29.92
C THR A 242 -4.86 10.72 30.42
N CYS A 243 -5.35 9.83 29.54
CA CYS A 243 -6.27 8.76 29.91
C CYS A 243 -5.55 7.64 30.72
N PRO A 244 -5.91 7.40 31.99
CA PRO A 244 -5.29 6.35 32.80
C PRO A 244 -5.70 4.94 32.34
N VAL A 245 -6.96 4.74 31.96
CA VAL A 245 -7.49 3.46 31.44
C VAL A 245 -6.73 3.06 30.18
N TRP A 246 -6.54 3.98 29.24
CA TRP A 246 -5.79 3.72 28.01
C TRP A 246 -4.34 3.33 28.28
N LYS A 247 -3.66 3.96 29.25
CA LYS A 247 -2.27 3.60 29.59
C LYS A 247 -2.15 2.15 30.07
N GLN A 248 -3.15 1.65 30.80
CA GLN A 248 -3.18 0.25 31.24
C GLN A 248 -3.41 -0.68 30.05
N ILE A 249 -4.44 -0.40 29.25
CA ILE A 249 -4.78 -1.14 28.03
C ILE A 249 -3.58 -1.22 27.08
N ALA A 250 -2.94 -0.08 26.78
CA ALA A 250 -1.82 0.00 25.86
C ALA A 250 -0.60 -0.79 26.36
N ARG A 251 -0.32 -0.74 27.68
CA ARG A 251 0.77 -1.54 28.28
C ARG A 251 0.49 -3.03 28.13
N GLN A 252 -0.73 -3.47 28.42
CA GLN A 252 -1.11 -4.87 28.34
C GLN A 252 -1.10 -5.39 26.90
N PHE A 253 -1.75 -4.68 25.97
CA PHE A 253 -1.77 -5.08 24.56
C PHE A 253 -0.36 -5.06 23.94
N GLY A 254 0.47 -4.06 24.26
CA GLY A 254 1.86 -4.00 23.83
C GLY A 254 2.67 -5.23 24.27
N LYS A 255 2.51 -5.65 25.52
CA LYS A 255 3.13 -6.89 26.04
C LYS A 255 2.68 -8.13 25.25
N MET A 256 1.38 -8.26 24.99
CA MET A 256 0.85 -9.39 24.22
C MET A 256 1.35 -9.40 22.76
N ALA A 257 1.46 -8.23 22.14
CA ALA A 257 2.00 -8.08 20.78
C ALA A 257 3.48 -8.51 20.72
N ASP A 258 4.30 -8.10 21.71
CA ASP A 258 5.70 -8.50 21.80
C ASP A 258 5.85 -10.02 22.09
N GLU A 259 4.97 -10.61 22.91
CA GLU A 259 4.92 -12.06 23.17
C GLU A 259 4.55 -12.88 21.94
N LEU A 260 3.53 -12.46 21.18
CA LEU A 260 3.16 -13.11 19.91
C LEU A 260 4.33 -13.08 18.93
N THR A 261 4.96 -11.91 18.82
CA THR A 261 6.11 -11.68 17.95
C THR A 261 7.31 -12.54 18.32
N SER A 262 7.50 -12.81 19.61
CA SER A 262 8.55 -13.70 20.12
C SER A 262 8.25 -15.19 19.85
N ARG A 263 6.98 -15.61 19.92
CA ARG A 263 6.56 -16.99 19.65
C ARG A 263 6.67 -17.40 18.18
N LEU A 264 6.49 -16.47 17.25
CA LEU A 264 6.64 -16.71 15.81
C LEU A 264 8.09 -17.08 15.41
N GLY A 265 9.05 -16.81 16.30
CA GLY A 265 10.47 -17.08 16.11
C GLY A 265 11.16 -16.13 15.13
N ASP A 266 12.50 -16.12 15.16
CA ASP A 266 13.31 -15.23 14.30
C ASP A 266 13.14 -15.49 12.80
N HIS A 267 12.65 -16.67 12.43
CA HIS A 267 12.48 -17.08 11.03
C HIS A 267 11.21 -16.55 10.36
N ARG A 268 10.24 -15.99 11.11
CA ARG A 268 8.98 -15.49 10.57
C ARG A 268 8.61 -14.13 11.15
N LYS A 269 9.47 -13.13 10.91
CA LYS A 269 9.17 -11.73 11.25
C LYS A 269 8.08 -11.18 10.30
N THR A 270 7.06 -10.54 10.85
CA THR A 270 5.98 -9.89 10.10
C THR A 270 6.41 -8.52 9.57
N GLU A 271 5.73 -7.99 8.56
CA GLU A 271 6.02 -6.62 8.06
C GLU A 271 5.73 -5.55 9.10
N ALA A 272 4.66 -5.71 9.89
CA ALA A 272 4.32 -4.79 10.99
C ALA A 272 5.45 -4.69 12.03
N ARG A 273 6.10 -5.81 12.38
CA ARG A 273 7.28 -5.82 13.27
C ARG A 273 8.43 -5.05 12.64
N ARG A 274 8.73 -5.31 11.36
CA ARG A 274 9.86 -4.64 10.66
C ARG A 274 9.65 -3.13 10.58
N GLU A 275 8.42 -2.69 10.33
CA GLU A 275 8.05 -1.27 10.29
C GLU A 275 8.13 -0.62 11.68
N LYS A 276 7.62 -1.28 12.73
CA LYS A 276 7.81 -0.84 14.13
C LYS A 276 9.29 -0.66 14.45
N SER A 277 10.13 -1.63 14.09
CA SER A 277 11.58 -1.58 14.30
C SER A 277 12.24 -0.45 13.49
N ALA A 278 11.84 -0.21 12.25
CA ALA A 278 12.34 0.90 11.44
C ALA A 278 11.99 2.27 12.05
N GLN A 279 10.76 2.45 12.53
CA GLN A 279 10.35 3.66 13.25
C GLN A 279 11.11 3.84 14.56
N ALA A 280 11.34 2.75 15.31
CA ALA A 280 12.14 2.77 16.54
C ALA A 280 13.59 3.20 16.28
N LEU A 281 14.19 2.78 15.15
CA LEU A 281 15.51 3.24 14.73
C LEU A 281 15.54 4.77 14.49
N LEU A 282 14.54 5.29 13.78
CA LEU A 282 14.42 6.72 13.47
C LEU A 282 14.15 7.58 14.71
N ALA A 283 13.36 7.05 15.65
CA ALA A 283 12.97 7.73 16.87
C ALA A 283 14.07 7.72 17.96
N GLY A 284 15.06 6.83 17.87
CA GLY A 284 16.09 6.68 18.90
C GLY A 284 15.60 5.91 20.13
N ASP A 285 14.90 4.79 19.91
CA ASP A 285 14.37 3.94 20.99
C ASP A 285 15.46 3.49 21.99
N PRO A 286 15.17 3.30 23.29
CA PRO A 286 16.17 2.84 24.27
C PRO A 286 16.89 1.53 23.92
N LYS A 287 16.30 0.66 23.09
CA LYS A 287 16.91 -0.60 22.62
C LYS A 287 17.59 -0.46 21.24
N LEU A 288 17.94 0.75 20.83
CA LEU A 288 18.44 1.07 19.49
C LEU A 288 19.56 0.13 19.00
N THR A 289 20.55 -0.14 19.84
CA THR A 289 21.72 -0.98 19.50
C THR A 289 21.34 -2.43 19.18
N GLU A 290 20.34 -2.98 19.87
CA GLU A 290 19.83 -4.33 19.64
C GLU A 290 19.07 -4.37 18.30
N ILE A 291 18.15 -3.42 18.11
CA ILE A 291 17.33 -3.30 16.89
C ILE A 291 18.24 -3.11 15.66
N PHE A 292 19.22 -2.22 15.74
CA PHE A 292 20.16 -1.94 14.64
C PHE A 292 20.92 -3.17 14.15
N ARG A 293 21.28 -4.07 15.08
CA ARG A 293 22.09 -5.26 14.79
C ARG A 293 21.25 -6.47 14.39
N GLN A 294 20.10 -6.66 15.01
CA GLN A 294 19.36 -7.93 14.96
C GLN A 294 18.03 -7.84 14.20
N GLU A 295 17.40 -6.66 14.12
CA GLU A 295 16.10 -6.54 13.47
C GLU A 295 16.23 -6.31 11.98
N GLU A 296 15.50 -7.10 11.20
CA GLU A 296 15.61 -7.19 9.74
C GLU A 296 14.82 -6.06 9.05
N THR A 297 15.26 -4.83 9.24
CA THR A 297 14.56 -3.63 8.77
C THR A 297 14.83 -3.29 7.31
N VAL A 298 15.81 -3.90 6.64
CA VAL A 298 16.16 -3.61 5.24
C VAL A 298 15.90 -4.83 4.37
N THR A 299 15.23 -4.64 3.23
CA THR A 299 15.01 -5.69 2.23
C THR A 299 15.88 -5.42 1.01
N ILE A 300 16.72 -6.39 0.64
CA ILE A 300 17.66 -6.28 -0.48
C ILE A 300 17.43 -7.37 -1.55
N LEU A 301 17.93 -7.13 -2.74
CA LEU A 301 18.03 -8.10 -3.83
C LEU A 301 19.46 -8.72 -3.86
N PRO A 302 19.66 -9.89 -4.50
CA PRO A 302 18.63 -10.78 -5.06
C PRO A 302 17.86 -11.56 -3.98
N GLY A 303 16.69 -12.08 -4.38
CA GLY A 303 15.88 -13.04 -3.65
C GLY A 303 15.06 -12.46 -2.50
N LYS A 304 14.74 -11.15 -2.56
CA LYS A 304 13.96 -10.41 -1.55
C LYS A 304 14.37 -10.77 -0.11
N ARG A 305 15.66 -10.63 0.20
CA ARG A 305 16.23 -11.02 1.50
C ARG A 305 16.08 -9.88 2.50
N HIS A 306 15.56 -10.20 3.68
CA HIS A 306 15.49 -9.27 4.80
C HIS A 306 16.79 -9.37 5.62
N ILE A 307 17.38 -8.23 5.97
CA ILE A 307 18.62 -8.12 6.74
C ILE A 307 18.55 -6.94 7.70
N SER A 308 19.39 -6.95 8.74
CA SER A 308 19.50 -5.80 9.64
C SER A 308 20.19 -4.62 8.98
N LEU A 309 19.97 -3.42 9.53
CA LEU A 309 20.62 -2.22 9.03
C LEU A 309 22.15 -2.32 9.17
N TYR A 310 22.64 -2.95 10.24
CA TYR A 310 24.06 -3.27 10.41
C TYR A 310 24.61 -4.15 9.27
N ASP A 311 23.93 -5.26 8.96
CA ASP A 311 24.36 -6.16 7.89
C ASP A 311 24.25 -5.53 6.50
N PHE A 312 23.28 -4.64 6.30
CA PHE A 312 23.14 -3.84 5.10
C PHE A 312 24.36 -2.94 4.89
N LEU A 313 24.72 -2.11 5.87
CA LEU A 313 25.88 -1.20 5.77
C LEU A 313 27.18 -1.98 5.55
N ARG A 314 27.36 -3.10 6.27
CA ARG A 314 28.51 -3.99 6.05
C ARG A 314 28.56 -4.53 4.62
N LYS A 315 27.43 -4.91 4.04
CA LYS A 315 27.36 -5.37 2.65
C LYS A 315 27.68 -4.27 1.66
N CYS A 316 27.19 -3.05 1.88
CA CYS A 316 27.50 -1.90 1.02
C CYS A 316 29.01 -1.65 0.95
N HIS A 317 29.72 -1.74 2.09
CA HIS A 317 31.17 -1.56 2.14
C HIS A 317 31.97 -2.62 1.35
N HIS A 318 31.40 -3.82 1.18
CA HIS A 318 32.03 -4.89 0.41
C HIS A 318 31.51 -4.97 -1.04
N ALA A 319 30.56 -4.12 -1.42
CA ALA A 319 29.95 -4.11 -2.74
C ALA A 319 30.60 -3.07 -3.66
N GLY A 320 30.85 -3.47 -4.91
CA GLY A 320 31.53 -2.63 -5.89
C GLY A 320 33.04 -2.52 -5.66
N GLN A 321 33.72 -1.82 -6.57
CA GLN A 321 35.16 -1.50 -6.46
C GLN A 321 35.40 -0.14 -5.76
N CYS A 322 34.38 0.44 -5.13
CA CYS A 322 34.43 1.79 -4.54
C CYS A 322 34.86 1.73 -3.05
N PRO A 323 35.90 2.46 -2.62
CA PRO A 323 36.42 2.43 -1.25
C PRO A 323 35.44 2.79 -0.12
N GLY A 324 34.34 3.50 -0.42
CA GLY A 324 33.33 3.93 0.57
C GLY A 324 32.04 3.08 0.59
N GLY A 325 31.95 2.05 -0.25
CA GLY A 325 30.74 1.26 -0.42
C GLY A 325 29.59 2.00 -1.13
N VAL A 326 28.80 1.28 -1.92
CA VAL A 326 27.70 1.85 -2.70
C VAL A 326 26.44 0.99 -2.65
N PHE A 327 25.30 1.67 -2.74
CA PHE A 327 24.00 1.02 -2.92
C PHE A 327 23.14 1.80 -3.90
N THR A 328 22.09 1.14 -4.36
CA THR A 328 21.05 1.74 -5.19
C THR A 328 19.68 1.23 -4.72
N VAL A 329 18.61 1.89 -5.14
CA VAL A 329 17.24 1.51 -4.78
C VAL A 329 16.47 1.27 -6.07
N ALA A 330 15.86 0.09 -6.22
CA ALA A 330 14.92 -0.12 -7.32
C ALA A 330 13.73 0.84 -7.12
N GLU A 331 13.39 1.61 -8.14
CA GLU A 331 12.46 2.75 -8.01
C GLU A 331 11.01 2.29 -7.81
N ASN A 332 10.63 1.15 -8.40
CA ASN A 332 9.28 0.61 -8.32
C ASN A 332 9.27 -0.93 -8.50
N ALA A 333 8.07 -1.52 -8.47
CA ALA A 333 7.90 -2.97 -8.63
C ALA A 333 8.34 -3.50 -10.01
N PHE A 334 8.22 -2.70 -11.07
CA PHE A 334 8.63 -3.08 -12.43
C PHE A 334 10.16 -3.12 -12.60
N ASP A 335 10.89 -2.37 -11.79
CA ASP A 335 12.35 -2.37 -11.78
C ASP A 335 12.95 -3.55 -11.00
N VAL A 336 12.15 -4.30 -10.22
CA VAL A 336 12.64 -5.41 -9.40
C VAL A 336 13.33 -6.51 -10.22
N PRO A 337 12.80 -6.99 -11.38
CA PRO A 337 13.48 -7.98 -12.21
C PRO A 337 14.85 -7.51 -12.71
N LYS A 338 14.99 -6.25 -13.10
CA LYS A 338 16.29 -5.68 -13.51
C LYS A 338 17.21 -5.51 -12.30
N GLY A 339 16.67 -5.07 -11.17
CA GLY A 339 17.38 -4.96 -9.90
C GLY A 339 17.94 -6.31 -9.41
N GLU A 340 17.22 -7.41 -9.62
CA GLU A 340 17.71 -8.78 -9.37
C GLU A 340 18.97 -9.09 -10.20
N ALA A 341 18.94 -8.77 -11.50
CA ALA A 341 20.07 -9.00 -12.41
C ALA A 341 21.30 -8.15 -12.04
N ILE A 342 21.10 -6.87 -11.73
CA ILE A 342 22.16 -5.96 -11.25
C ILE A 342 22.75 -6.47 -9.93
N ALA A 343 21.91 -6.88 -8.98
CA ALA A 343 22.34 -7.34 -7.66
C ALA A 343 23.15 -8.65 -7.73
N ARG A 344 22.79 -9.59 -8.61
CA ARG A 344 23.57 -10.83 -8.85
C ARG A 344 24.97 -10.55 -9.37
N SER A 345 25.13 -9.46 -10.11
CA SER A 345 26.40 -9.05 -10.72
C SER A 345 27.38 -8.42 -9.71
N GLY A 346 26.92 -8.12 -8.49
CA GLY A 346 27.78 -7.59 -7.41
C GLY A 346 28.24 -6.14 -7.60
N ILE A 347 27.62 -5.40 -8.52
CA ILE A 347 27.99 -4.01 -8.86
C ILE A 347 27.72 -3.06 -7.69
N ALA A 348 26.51 -3.14 -7.12
CA ALA A 348 26.07 -2.39 -5.95
C ALA A 348 25.06 -3.22 -5.17
N VAL A 349 24.87 -2.91 -3.88
CA VAL A 349 23.74 -3.48 -3.13
C VAL A 349 22.46 -2.84 -3.63
N VAL A 350 21.49 -3.65 -4.06
CA VAL A 350 20.20 -3.16 -4.56
C VAL A 350 19.13 -3.33 -3.47
N VAL A 351 18.53 -2.22 -3.05
CA VAL A 351 17.46 -2.17 -2.07
C VAL A 351 16.12 -2.35 -2.77
N HIS A 352 15.26 -3.18 -2.19
CA HIS A 352 13.89 -3.41 -2.67
C HIS A 352 12.96 -2.24 -2.27
N PRO A 353 12.02 -1.78 -3.12
CA PRO A 353 11.18 -0.60 -2.87
C PRO A 353 10.39 -0.65 -1.54
N GLN A 354 9.95 -1.84 -1.12
CA GLN A 354 9.28 -2.06 0.18
C GLN A 354 10.06 -1.52 1.39
N THR A 355 11.40 -1.44 1.31
CA THR A 355 12.21 -0.80 2.36
C THR A 355 11.86 0.68 2.48
N LEU A 356 11.69 1.40 1.36
CA LEU A 356 11.32 2.82 1.40
C LEU A 356 10.01 3.03 2.14
N SER A 357 8.96 2.27 1.79
CA SER A 357 7.66 2.33 2.46
C SER A 357 7.77 2.11 3.97
N ARG A 358 8.61 1.17 4.39
CA ARG A 358 8.83 0.84 5.81
C ARG A 358 9.47 1.97 6.62
N PHE A 359 10.32 2.77 5.99
CA PHE A 359 10.96 3.94 6.62
C PHE A 359 10.17 5.24 6.38
N GLY A 360 9.04 5.19 5.65
CA GLY A 360 8.28 6.38 5.26
C GLY A 360 9.00 7.26 4.22
N CYS A 361 9.89 6.66 3.43
CA CYS A 361 10.67 7.31 2.39
C CYS A 361 9.96 7.23 1.04
N TYR A 362 10.03 8.28 0.23
CA TYR A 362 9.46 8.29 -1.13
C TYR A 362 10.51 7.95 -2.18
N HIS A 363 11.76 8.35 -1.97
CA HIS A 363 12.87 8.06 -2.87
C HIS A 363 14.14 7.62 -2.14
N GLY A 364 15.16 7.21 -2.90
CA GLY A 364 16.42 6.73 -2.34
C GLY A 364 17.14 7.75 -1.47
N GLN A 365 17.05 9.06 -1.80
CA GLN A 365 17.67 10.11 -0.99
C GLN A 365 17.05 10.22 0.42
N ASP A 366 15.72 10.13 0.56
CA ASP A 366 15.06 10.10 1.87
C ASP A 366 15.57 8.93 2.73
N PHE A 367 15.83 7.80 2.09
CA PHE A 367 16.36 6.62 2.78
C PHE A 367 17.83 6.81 3.19
N LEU A 368 18.64 7.49 2.39
CA LEU A 368 20.00 7.87 2.77
C LEU A 368 19.98 8.83 3.98
N ASP A 369 19.08 9.81 3.98
CA ASP A 369 18.90 10.76 5.08
C ASP A 369 18.38 10.05 6.34
N ALA A 370 17.48 9.08 6.18
CA ALA A 370 17.04 8.20 7.26
C ALA A 370 18.19 7.40 7.87
N ILE A 371 19.09 6.85 7.04
CA ILE A 371 20.29 6.15 7.51
C ILE A 371 21.20 7.09 8.30
N ASP A 372 21.42 8.32 7.82
CA ASP A 372 22.25 9.31 8.54
C ASP A 372 21.64 9.67 9.90
N ARG A 373 20.33 9.88 9.95
CA ARG A 373 19.61 10.10 11.20
C ARG A 373 19.78 8.93 12.17
N ILE A 374 19.61 7.70 11.70
CA ILE A 374 19.77 6.50 12.54
C ILE A 374 21.21 6.38 13.04
N LYS A 375 22.20 6.63 12.18
CA LYS A 375 23.61 6.67 12.56
C LYS A 375 23.84 7.66 13.71
N ASN A 376 23.30 8.87 13.59
CA ASN A 376 23.43 9.89 14.63
C ASN A 376 22.75 9.47 15.94
N ASN A 377 21.57 8.86 15.89
CA ASN A 377 20.89 8.30 17.06
C ASN A 377 21.73 7.19 17.74
N VAL A 378 22.32 6.29 16.93
CA VAL A 378 23.17 5.19 17.43
C VAL A 378 24.42 5.73 18.11
N LEU A 379 25.08 6.72 17.49
CA LEU A 379 26.25 7.38 18.07
C LEU A 379 25.91 8.05 19.42
N GLN A 380 24.76 8.73 19.51
CA GLN A 380 24.31 9.34 20.78
C GLN A 380 24.02 8.29 21.86
N SER A 381 23.42 7.16 21.50
CA SER A 381 23.07 6.09 22.44
C SER A 381 24.27 5.36 23.05
N ILE A 382 25.42 5.32 22.37
CA ILE A 382 26.63 4.59 22.82
C ILE A 382 27.48 5.46 23.78
N GLY A 383 27.25 6.78 23.83
CA GLY A 383 27.99 7.69 24.71
C GLY A 383 29.52 7.71 24.44
N ASN A 384 30.31 7.95 25.48
CA ASN A 384 31.80 7.92 25.45
C ASN A 384 32.39 6.53 25.70
N GLU A 385 31.59 5.45 25.66
CA GLU A 385 32.14 4.10 25.82
C GLU A 385 33.07 3.77 24.64
N PRO A 386 34.25 3.16 24.90
CA PRO A 386 35.22 2.88 23.85
C PRO A 386 34.55 2.01 22.79
N PRO A 387 34.65 2.36 21.50
CA PRO A 387 33.98 1.63 20.44
C PRO A 387 34.46 0.18 20.46
N TYR A 388 33.51 -0.73 20.69
CA TYR A 388 33.70 -2.16 20.45
C TYR A 388 34.38 -2.36 19.08
N TRP A 389 35.39 -3.23 18.99
CA TRP A 389 36.10 -3.53 17.75
C TRP A 389 35.09 -3.88 16.63
N GLY A 390 34.89 -2.96 15.66
CA GLY A 390 33.97 -3.15 14.52
C GLY A 390 33.00 -1.99 14.21
N TRP A 391 32.84 -1.00 15.09
CA TRP A 391 31.92 0.13 14.84
C TRP A 391 32.42 1.15 13.80
N GLY A 392 33.74 1.37 13.71
CA GLY A 392 34.32 2.42 12.85
C GLY A 392 33.99 2.28 11.36
N TYR A 393 33.96 1.05 10.83
CA TYR A 393 33.62 0.78 9.43
C TYR A 393 32.12 0.56 9.16
N SER A 394 31.32 0.37 10.22
CA SER A 394 29.90 0.02 10.10
C SER A 394 28.97 1.24 10.14
N LEU A 395 29.52 2.45 10.35
CA LEU A 395 28.79 3.71 10.48
C LEU A 395 29.16 4.72 9.38
N GLU A 396 30.02 4.35 8.42
CA GLU A 396 30.23 5.19 7.23
C GLU A 396 28.97 5.17 6.36
N LEU A 397 28.57 6.35 5.88
CA LEU A 397 27.44 6.49 4.97
C LEU A 397 27.84 5.97 3.58
N PRO A 398 27.14 4.95 3.05
CA PRO A 398 27.41 4.47 1.70
C PRO A 398 26.91 5.48 0.66
N GLY A 399 27.56 5.49 -0.51
CA GLY A 399 27.10 6.31 -1.63
C GLY A 399 25.81 5.76 -2.25
N LEU A 400 24.82 6.63 -2.48
CA LEU A 400 23.62 6.29 -3.25
C LEU A 400 23.86 6.52 -4.74
N VAL A 401 23.72 5.48 -5.54
CA VAL A 401 23.89 5.50 -7.00
C VAL A 401 22.53 5.51 -7.67
N ALA A 402 22.35 6.39 -8.66
CA ALA A 402 21.13 6.45 -9.46
C ALA A 402 20.83 5.10 -10.13
N PHE A 403 19.64 4.56 -9.87
CA PHE A 403 19.26 3.25 -10.37
C PHE A 403 19.12 3.25 -11.89
N SER A 404 18.57 4.31 -12.47
CA SER A 404 18.45 4.53 -13.92
C SER A 404 19.79 4.36 -14.64
N THR A 405 20.86 4.96 -14.12
CA THR A 405 22.21 4.85 -14.70
C THR A 405 22.71 3.40 -14.71
N LEU A 406 22.50 2.66 -13.61
CA LEU A 406 22.87 1.25 -13.55
C LEU A 406 22.01 0.40 -14.49
N ARG A 407 20.70 0.67 -14.56
CA ARG A 407 19.74 -0.03 -15.42
C ARG A 407 20.11 0.12 -16.91
N GLU A 408 20.42 1.33 -17.35
CA GLU A 408 20.75 1.67 -18.73
C GLU A 408 22.10 1.10 -19.15
N ALA A 409 23.10 1.16 -18.26
CA ALA A 409 24.42 0.58 -18.51
C ALA A 409 24.44 -0.96 -18.41
N TYR A 410 23.41 -1.56 -17.81
CA TYR A 410 23.33 -3.01 -17.66
C TYR A 410 22.89 -3.67 -18.96
N VAL A 411 23.87 -4.25 -19.63
CA VAL A 411 23.67 -5.07 -20.83
C VAL A 411 23.77 -6.54 -20.47
N GLU A 412 22.80 -7.32 -20.96
CA GLU A 412 22.85 -8.79 -20.84
C GLU A 412 23.99 -9.32 -21.70
N ARG A 413 24.79 -10.21 -21.13
CA ARG A 413 26.00 -10.73 -21.75
C ARG A 413 26.15 -12.20 -21.44
N THR A 414 26.35 -12.99 -22.48
CA THR A 414 26.59 -14.43 -22.43
C THR A 414 27.77 -14.77 -23.33
N GLN A 415 28.75 -15.48 -22.78
CA GLN A 415 29.92 -15.98 -23.51
C GLN A 415 30.32 -17.36 -23.01
N ILE A 416 30.91 -18.16 -23.89
CA ILE A 416 31.55 -19.43 -23.56
C ILE A 416 33.03 -19.17 -23.25
N LEU A 417 33.54 -19.78 -22.19
CA LEU A 417 34.91 -19.64 -21.72
C LEU A 417 35.67 -20.95 -21.82
N THR A 418 36.99 -20.88 -21.97
CA THR A 418 37.84 -22.06 -21.83
C THR A 418 38.06 -22.42 -20.37
N GLU A 419 38.25 -23.71 -20.08
CA GLU A 419 38.51 -24.22 -18.72
C GLU A 419 39.74 -23.56 -18.07
N LYS A 420 40.75 -23.26 -18.89
CA LYS A 420 42.01 -22.67 -18.42
C LYS A 420 41.88 -21.19 -18.08
N GLU A 421 41.05 -20.44 -18.80
CA GLU A 421 40.79 -19.01 -18.52
C GLU A 421 39.86 -18.84 -17.32
N ALA A 422 38.88 -19.73 -17.17
CA ALA A 422 37.80 -19.57 -16.21
C ALA A 422 38.12 -19.98 -14.77
N LEU A 423 38.96 -21.02 -14.58
CA LEU A 423 39.12 -21.74 -13.33
C LEU A 423 40.58 -21.84 -12.85
N ASP A 424 40.78 -21.80 -11.52
CA ASP A 424 42.07 -22.15 -10.91
C ASP A 424 42.38 -23.66 -11.04
N LYS A 425 43.63 -24.04 -10.79
CA LYS A 425 44.11 -25.42 -11.00
C LYS A 425 43.27 -26.48 -10.26
N GLU A 426 42.82 -26.20 -9.04
CA GLU A 426 42.07 -27.18 -8.23
C GLU A 426 40.61 -27.24 -8.64
N THR A 427 39.97 -26.10 -8.85
CA THR A 427 38.58 -26.05 -9.32
C THR A 427 38.47 -26.67 -10.72
N ARG A 428 39.43 -26.42 -11.61
CA ARG A 428 39.50 -27.06 -12.92
C ARG A 428 39.58 -28.58 -12.82
N ARG A 429 40.39 -29.12 -11.90
CA ARG A 429 40.46 -30.58 -11.67
C ARG A 429 39.10 -31.17 -11.27
N ALA A 430 38.41 -30.52 -10.34
CA ALA A 430 37.06 -30.94 -9.91
C ALA A 430 36.06 -30.87 -11.07
N TRP A 431 36.12 -29.79 -11.85
CA TRP A 431 35.27 -29.57 -13.02
C TRP A 431 35.52 -30.59 -14.14
N THR A 432 36.77 -30.86 -14.52
CA THR A 432 37.09 -31.83 -15.58
C THR A 432 36.52 -33.22 -15.25
N ALA A 433 36.60 -33.65 -13.98
CA ALA A 433 35.97 -34.89 -13.53
C ALA A 433 34.42 -34.82 -13.61
N LEU A 434 33.84 -33.68 -13.24
CA LEU A 434 32.38 -33.48 -13.25
C LEU A 434 31.82 -33.43 -14.66
N ARG A 435 32.49 -32.71 -15.57
CA ARG A 435 32.13 -32.57 -16.98
C ARG A 435 31.95 -33.93 -17.65
N TRP A 436 32.85 -34.87 -17.34
CA TRP A 436 32.73 -36.24 -17.83
C TRP A 436 31.45 -36.92 -17.34
N CYS A 437 31.11 -36.76 -16.05
CA CYS A 437 29.92 -37.35 -15.46
C CYS A 437 28.63 -36.71 -16.02
N LEU A 438 28.62 -35.38 -16.14
CA LEU A 438 27.51 -34.61 -16.72
C LEU A 438 27.25 -35.03 -18.18
N TYR A 439 28.30 -35.21 -18.97
CA TYR A 439 28.18 -35.67 -20.36
C TYR A 439 27.45 -37.01 -20.46
N HIS A 440 27.89 -38.00 -19.68
CA HIS A 440 27.31 -39.34 -19.76
C HIS A 440 25.92 -39.40 -19.15
N TYR A 441 25.66 -38.65 -18.09
CA TYR A 441 24.33 -38.51 -17.51
C TYR A 441 23.37 -37.84 -18.49
N ALA A 442 23.78 -36.78 -19.18
CA ALA A 442 22.97 -36.11 -20.20
C ALA A 442 22.57 -37.07 -21.34
N CYS A 443 23.49 -37.96 -21.76
CA CYS A 443 23.18 -39.00 -22.74
C CYS A 443 22.07 -39.94 -22.23
N LEU A 444 22.08 -40.33 -20.96
CA LEU A 444 21.03 -41.18 -20.37
C LEU A 444 19.68 -40.46 -20.33
N CYS A 445 19.66 -39.23 -19.83
CA CYS A 445 18.43 -38.43 -19.74
C CYS A 445 17.76 -38.19 -21.10
N THR A 446 18.53 -38.28 -22.20
CA THR A 446 18.05 -38.09 -23.58
C THR A 446 17.87 -39.40 -24.35
N GLY A 447 17.64 -40.51 -23.65
CA GLY A 447 17.28 -41.81 -24.25
C GLY A 447 18.46 -42.77 -24.48
N GLY A 448 19.64 -42.44 -23.98
CA GLY A 448 20.78 -43.36 -23.94
C GLY A 448 20.57 -44.50 -22.94
N ARG A 449 21.36 -45.56 -23.10
CA ARG A 449 21.37 -46.73 -22.22
C ARG A 449 22.70 -46.84 -21.50
N ARG A 450 22.65 -47.37 -20.28
CA ARG A 450 23.84 -47.71 -19.49
C ARG A 450 24.68 -48.76 -20.23
N TRP A 451 25.99 -48.56 -20.25
CA TRP A 451 26.96 -49.56 -20.70
C TRP A 451 27.53 -50.35 -19.51
N SER A 452 28.36 -51.38 -19.76
CA SER A 452 28.93 -52.22 -18.70
C SER A 452 29.91 -51.47 -17.78
N THR A 453 30.46 -50.36 -18.26
CA THR A 453 31.27 -49.40 -17.48
C THR A 453 30.42 -48.18 -17.13
N GLY A 454 30.89 -47.25 -16.31
CA GLY A 454 30.21 -45.96 -16.04
C GLY A 454 29.87 -45.10 -17.28
N GLN A 455 30.16 -45.57 -18.49
CA GLN A 455 29.81 -44.96 -19.77
C GLN A 455 28.35 -45.21 -20.16
N SER A 456 27.87 -44.39 -21.09
CA SER A 456 26.55 -44.50 -21.72
C SER A 456 26.67 -44.73 -23.22
N ASN A 457 25.70 -45.42 -23.80
CA ASN A 457 25.59 -45.68 -25.23
C ASN A 457 24.26 -45.13 -25.76
N GLY A 458 24.28 -44.38 -26.88
CA GLY A 458 23.11 -43.65 -27.39
C GLY A 458 22.83 -42.34 -26.65
N GLY A 459 21.69 -41.71 -26.94
CA GLY A 459 21.31 -40.39 -26.42
C GLY A 459 21.92 -39.20 -27.18
N LYS A 460 21.51 -37.98 -26.82
CA LYS A 460 22.08 -36.73 -27.34
C LYS A 460 23.46 -36.48 -26.72
N ARG A 461 24.43 -36.10 -27.56
CA ARG A 461 25.82 -35.86 -27.16
C ARG A 461 26.11 -34.36 -27.08
N PHE A 462 25.78 -33.76 -25.95
CA PHE A 462 26.06 -32.35 -25.72
C PHE A 462 27.55 -32.08 -25.44
N HIS A 463 28.08 -30.99 -25.97
CA HIS A 463 29.27 -30.37 -25.42
C HIS A 463 28.93 -29.74 -24.07
N ILE A 464 29.55 -30.23 -23.00
CA ILE A 464 29.40 -29.65 -21.65
C ILE A 464 30.47 -28.59 -21.45
N LEU A 465 30.06 -27.32 -21.38
CA LEU A 465 30.95 -26.17 -21.47
C LEU A 465 30.88 -25.28 -20.22
N ILE A 466 31.90 -24.44 -20.05
CA ILE A 466 31.88 -23.33 -19.10
C ILE A 466 31.46 -22.08 -19.86
N GLY A 467 30.58 -21.30 -19.26
CA GLY A 467 30.29 -19.96 -19.76
C GLY A 467 30.28 -18.92 -18.65
N ASN A 468 30.18 -17.67 -19.05
CA ASN A 468 29.92 -16.53 -18.18
C ASN A 468 28.67 -15.84 -18.73
N SER A 469 27.60 -15.83 -17.93
CA SER A 469 26.37 -15.12 -18.22
C SER A 469 25.95 -14.30 -17.01
N ASN A 470 25.43 -13.10 -17.22
CA ASN A 470 24.81 -12.31 -16.14
C ASN A 470 23.29 -12.52 -16.02
N ARG A 471 22.70 -13.31 -16.94
CA ARG A 471 21.25 -13.62 -16.98
C ARG A 471 20.93 -15.06 -16.55
N ALA A 472 21.77 -16.03 -16.87
CA ALA A 472 21.48 -17.45 -16.67
C ALA A 472 22.58 -18.19 -15.89
N GLU A 473 22.19 -19.18 -15.06
CA GLU A 473 23.14 -20.07 -14.36
C GLU A 473 23.57 -21.28 -15.21
N ALA A 474 22.75 -21.65 -16.19
CA ALA A 474 23.07 -22.57 -17.28
C ALA A 474 22.25 -22.20 -18.53
N TRP A 475 22.69 -22.62 -19.71
CA TRP A 475 21.93 -22.45 -20.95
C TRP A 475 22.34 -23.49 -22.00
N THR A 476 21.49 -23.69 -23.01
CA THR A 476 21.67 -24.66 -24.10
C THR A 476 21.04 -24.17 -25.39
N ASP A 477 21.50 -24.67 -26.53
CA ASP A 477 20.81 -24.57 -27.81
C ASP A 477 19.83 -25.75 -28.07
N GLY A 478 19.61 -26.60 -27.05
CA GLY A 478 18.69 -27.75 -27.09
C GLY A 478 19.22 -28.97 -27.86
N HIS A 479 20.37 -28.86 -28.52
CA HIS A 479 20.89 -29.92 -29.39
C HIS A 479 22.40 -30.18 -29.28
N SER A 480 23.25 -29.15 -29.27
CA SER A 480 24.69 -29.31 -29.45
C SER A 480 25.49 -29.04 -28.17
N TYR A 481 25.08 -28.14 -27.28
CA TYR A 481 25.84 -27.84 -26.07
C TYR A 481 24.98 -27.47 -24.87
N ILE A 482 25.54 -27.65 -23.67
CA ILE A 482 25.01 -27.12 -22.42
C ILE A 482 26.15 -26.41 -21.71
N ALA A 483 25.99 -25.12 -21.45
CA ALA A 483 26.97 -24.28 -20.79
C ALA A 483 26.53 -23.98 -19.35
N PHE A 484 27.48 -24.04 -18.42
CA PHE A 484 27.26 -23.73 -17.02
C PHE A 484 28.00 -22.46 -16.63
N ASN A 485 27.35 -21.61 -15.86
CA ASN A 485 27.93 -20.36 -15.42
C ASN A 485 29.13 -20.60 -14.47
N VAL A 486 30.25 -19.96 -14.77
CA VAL A 486 31.52 -20.07 -14.04
C VAL A 486 31.36 -19.77 -12.55
N ASP A 487 30.46 -18.88 -12.15
CA ASP A 487 30.24 -18.53 -10.75
C ASP A 487 29.57 -19.66 -9.95
N VAL A 488 28.81 -20.54 -10.61
CA VAL A 488 28.33 -21.79 -10.02
C VAL A 488 29.51 -22.75 -9.81
N ILE A 489 30.32 -22.95 -10.85
CA ILE A 489 31.41 -23.92 -10.87
C ILE A 489 32.49 -23.57 -9.83
N ARG A 490 32.84 -22.29 -9.67
CA ARG A 490 33.81 -21.81 -8.67
C ARG A 490 33.46 -22.21 -7.23
N ARG A 491 32.19 -22.49 -6.94
CA ARG A 491 31.73 -22.93 -5.61
C ARG A 491 32.07 -24.41 -5.33
N LEU A 492 32.43 -25.21 -6.33
CA LEU A 492 32.74 -26.66 -6.19
C LEU A 492 33.84 -26.92 -5.16
N LYS A 493 34.89 -26.10 -5.12
CA LYS A 493 35.99 -26.28 -4.16
C LYS A 493 35.54 -26.11 -2.70
N LYS A 494 34.60 -25.19 -2.44
CA LYS A 494 34.10 -24.89 -1.09
C LYS A 494 33.03 -25.89 -0.66
N GLN A 495 32.06 -26.18 -1.53
CA GLN A 495 30.89 -27.02 -1.23
C GLN A 495 30.71 -28.11 -2.31
N PRO A 496 31.60 -29.11 -2.38
CA PRO A 496 31.69 -30.03 -3.51
C PRO A 496 30.38 -30.77 -3.80
N MET A 497 29.83 -31.52 -2.85
CA MET A 497 28.61 -32.33 -3.09
C MET A 497 27.37 -31.47 -3.35
N LYS A 498 27.20 -30.38 -2.60
CA LYS A 498 26.05 -29.48 -2.77
C LYS A 498 26.05 -28.84 -4.16
N VAL A 499 27.20 -28.35 -4.61
CA VAL A 499 27.33 -27.67 -5.90
C VAL A 499 27.28 -28.67 -7.06
N ALA A 500 27.89 -29.84 -6.93
CA ALA A 500 27.77 -30.89 -7.94
C ALA A 500 26.31 -31.32 -8.12
N GLY A 501 25.58 -31.60 -7.03
CA GLY A 501 24.15 -31.93 -7.09
C GLY A 501 23.31 -30.82 -7.72
N TYR A 502 23.65 -29.56 -7.45
CA TYR A 502 23.02 -28.41 -8.09
C TYR A 502 23.29 -28.37 -9.60
N LEU A 503 24.53 -28.61 -10.04
CA LEU A 503 24.89 -28.67 -11.46
C LEU A 503 24.19 -29.82 -12.20
N PHE A 504 23.97 -30.97 -11.57
CA PHE A 504 23.13 -32.03 -12.14
C PHE A 504 21.67 -31.58 -12.29
N SER A 505 21.13 -30.84 -11.32
CA SER A 505 19.75 -30.32 -11.41
C SER A 505 19.62 -29.26 -12.51
N LEU A 506 20.62 -28.40 -12.68
CA LEU A 506 20.71 -27.47 -13.80
C LEU A 506 20.82 -28.21 -15.14
N LEU A 507 21.59 -29.30 -15.20
CA LEU A 507 21.66 -30.13 -16.41
C LEU A 507 20.30 -30.72 -16.79
N GLU A 508 19.54 -31.23 -15.81
CA GLU A 508 18.18 -31.73 -16.02
C GLU A 508 17.24 -30.62 -16.51
N HIS A 509 17.38 -29.40 -15.99
CA HIS A 509 16.64 -28.22 -16.43
C HIS A 509 16.93 -27.89 -17.89
N GLU A 510 18.21 -27.81 -18.27
CA GLU A 510 18.60 -27.52 -19.65
C GLU A 510 18.16 -28.62 -20.63
N ILE A 511 18.15 -29.89 -20.21
CA ILE A 511 17.67 -31.01 -21.05
C ILE A 511 16.15 -30.96 -21.24
N ALA A 512 15.40 -30.43 -20.28
CA ALA A 512 13.94 -30.31 -20.37
C ALA A 512 13.47 -29.26 -21.39
N HIS A 513 14.37 -28.38 -21.85
CA HIS A 513 14.11 -27.43 -22.94
C HIS A 513 14.08 -28.13 -24.30
N GLU A 514 13.08 -27.79 -25.11
CA GLU A 514 12.96 -28.22 -26.51
C GLU A 514 13.37 -27.08 -27.45
N GLY A 515 14.62 -26.65 -27.37
CA GLY A 515 15.15 -25.52 -28.16
C GLY A 515 16.22 -24.73 -27.43
N ASP A 516 16.49 -23.52 -27.90
CA ASP A 516 17.40 -22.58 -27.22
C ASP A 516 16.76 -22.08 -25.91
N SER A 517 17.42 -22.37 -24.78
CA SER A 517 16.89 -22.02 -23.46
C SER A 517 16.99 -20.53 -23.13
N LEU A 518 17.72 -19.73 -23.91
CA LEU A 518 17.77 -18.27 -23.73
C LEU A 518 16.54 -17.56 -24.31
N GLU A 519 15.84 -18.19 -25.26
CA GLU A 519 14.68 -17.63 -25.96
C GLU A 519 13.34 -18.27 -25.54
N CYS A 520 13.36 -19.33 -24.73
CA CYS A 520 12.17 -20.08 -24.31
C CYS A 520 11.77 -19.86 -22.84
N GLY A 521 10.47 -19.80 -22.58
CA GLY A 521 9.87 -19.76 -21.24
C GLY A 521 9.59 -21.15 -20.65
N HIS A 522 9.00 -21.20 -19.45
CA HIS A 522 8.62 -22.45 -18.77
C HIS A 522 7.10 -22.64 -18.81
N ASP A 523 6.63 -23.51 -19.71
CA ASP A 523 5.22 -23.93 -19.77
C ASP A 523 4.97 -25.22 -18.97
N GLU A 524 3.71 -25.67 -18.92
CA GLU A 524 3.34 -26.89 -18.20
C GLU A 524 4.07 -28.13 -18.75
N ALA A 525 4.25 -28.21 -20.07
CA ALA A 525 4.98 -29.30 -20.72
C ALA A 525 6.46 -29.34 -20.29
N PHE A 526 7.10 -28.18 -20.18
CA PHE A 526 8.45 -28.06 -19.63
C PHE A 526 8.51 -28.58 -18.19
N TYR A 527 7.61 -28.14 -17.31
CA TYR A 527 7.62 -28.58 -15.91
C TYR A 527 7.38 -30.08 -15.79
N GLN A 528 6.51 -30.66 -16.62
CA GLN A 528 6.29 -32.10 -16.66
C GLN A 528 7.55 -32.86 -17.11
N ARG A 529 8.21 -32.43 -18.20
CA ARG A 529 9.47 -33.04 -18.66
C ARG A 529 10.56 -32.95 -17.61
N PHE A 530 10.73 -31.78 -17.00
CA PHE A 530 11.72 -31.56 -15.94
C PHE A 530 11.46 -32.47 -14.74
N HIS A 531 10.21 -32.53 -14.28
CA HIS A 531 9.78 -33.43 -13.21
C HIS A 531 10.09 -34.89 -13.55
N ASP A 532 9.72 -35.35 -14.75
CA ASP A 532 9.90 -36.73 -15.17
C ASP A 532 11.38 -37.10 -15.28
N ILE A 533 12.23 -36.20 -15.78
CA ILE A 533 13.69 -36.40 -15.81
C ILE A 533 14.23 -36.55 -14.38
N THR A 534 13.90 -35.60 -13.48
CA THR A 534 14.41 -35.59 -12.10
C THR A 534 13.99 -36.83 -11.31
N VAL A 535 12.78 -37.35 -11.55
CA VAL A 535 12.28 -38.56 -10.87
C VAL A 535 12.88 -39.83 -11.50
N ASN A 536 12.76 -39.99 -12.82
CA ASN A 536 13.12 -41.24 -13.51
C ASN A 536 14.63 -41.51 -13.50
N PHE A 537 15.46 -40.46 -13.48
CA PHE A 537 16.93 -40.60 -13.50
C PHE A 537 17.59 -40.34 -12.15
N SER A 538 16.81 -40.26 -11.06
CA SER A 538 17.32 -39.94 -9.73
C SER A 538 18.41 -40.90 -9.24
N GLU A 539 18.30 -42.20 -9.56
CA GLU A 539 19.28 -43.23 -9.18
C GLU A 539 20.59 -43.06 -9.95
N GLU A 540 20.51 -42.85 -11.26
CA GLU A 540 21.66 -42.58 -12.11
C GLU A 540 22.34 -41.25 -11.72
N ARG A 541 21.57 -40.22 -11.33
CA ARG A 541 22.14 -38.97 -10.79
C ARG A 541 23.01 -39.25 -9.55
N GLN A 542 22.49 -40.02 -8.59
CA GLN A 542 23.24 -40.36 -7.38
C GLN A 542 24.50 -41.18 -7.71
N ARG A 543 24.40 -42.08 -8.68
CA ARG A 543 25.52 -42.88 -9.17
C ARG A 543 26.62 -42.01 -9.81
N TYR A 544 26.27 -41.09 -10.71
CA TYR A 544 27.25 -40.19 -11.33
C TYR A 544 27.84 -39.17 -10.34
N LEU A 545 27.09 -38.74 -9.33
CA LEU A 545 27.63 -37.96 -8.21
C LEU A 545 28.70 -38.74 -7.43
N HIS A 546 28.45 -40.03 -7.18
CA HIS A 546 29.42 -40.90 -6.52
C HIS A 546 30.66 -41.11 -7.41
N ILE A 547 30.47 -41.41 -8.71
CA ILE A 547 31.58 -41.54 -9.67
C ILE A 547 32.43 -40.28 -9.70
N TRP A 548 31.79 -39.11 -9.79
CA TRP A 548 32.48 -37.83 -9.79
C TRP A 548 33.35 -37.64 -8.55
N LEU A 549 32.80 -37.88 -7.37
CA LEU A 549 33.53 -37.68 -6.11
C LEU A 549 34.75 -38.61 -6.01
N MET A 550 34.59 -39.85 -6.45
CA MET A 550 35.70 -40.81 -6.54
C MET A 550 36.76 -40.33 -7.52
N LYS A 551 36.39 -39.99 -8.77
CA LYS A 551 37.34 -39.47 -9.77
C LYS A 551 38.08 -38.23 -9.27
N TYR A 552 37.38 -37.29 -8.64
CA TYR A 552 37.98 -36.07 -8.12
C TYR A 552 38.98 -36.35 -7.00
N THR A 553 38.61 -37.19 -6.03
CA THR A 553 39.49 -37.51 -4.89
C THR A 553 40.67 -38.41 -5.28
N THR A 554 40.50 -39.41 -6.14
CA THR A 554 41.59 -40.20 -6.72
C THR A 554 42.58 -39.31 -7.50
N SER A 555 42.06 -38.31 -8.21
CA SER A 555 42.90 -37.32 -8.88
C SER A 555 43.69 -36.46 -7.88
N LEU A 556 43.11 -36.11 -6.72
CA LEU A 556 43.82 -35.40 -5.65
C LEU A 556 44.90 -36.28 -4.97
N GLU A 557 44.64 -37.58 -4.79
CA GLU A 557 45.59 -38.55 -4.27
C GLU A 557 46.86 -38.62 -5.10
N GLN A 558 46.72 -38.63 -6.43
CA GLN A 558 47.85 -38.65 -7.36
C GLN A 558 48.76 -37.40 -7.25
N GLU A 559 48.25 -36.28 -6.73
CA GLU A 559 49.02 -35.08 -6.41
C GLU A 559 49.46 -35.00 -4.93
N GLY A 560 49.26 -36.07 -4.15
CA GLY A 560 49.62 -36.13 -2.73
C GLY A 560 48.65 -35.39 -1.79
N LYS A 561 47.44 -35.03 -2.27
CA LYS A 561 46.43 -34.31 -1.47
C LYS A 561 45.35 -35.26 -0.95
N THR A 562 45.44 -35.62 0.35
CA THR A 562 44.53 -36.57 1.02
C THR A 562 43.62 -35.94 2.09
N ARG A 563 43.47 -34.61 2.09
CA ARG A 563 42.65 -33.84 3.05
C ARG A 563 41.85 -32.75 2.34
N GLY A 564 40.73 -32.32 2.93
CA GLY A 564 39.88 -31.23 2.42
C GLY A 564 38.39 -31.58 2.42
N ASN A 565 37.54 -30.64 1.96
CA ASN A 565 36.08 -30.82 1.97
C ASN A 565 35.64 -32.01 1.11
N ALA A 566 36.20 -32.20 -0.07
CA ALA A 566 35.86 -33.35 -0.94
C ALA A 566 36.19 -34.70 -0.28
N TRP A 567 37.32 -34.77 0.44
CA TRP A 567 37.70 -35.95 1.19
C TRP A 567 36.80 -36.24 2.38
N ARG A 568 36.36 -35.19 3.08
CA ARG A 568 35.35 -35.31 4.13
C ARG A 568 34.05 -35.90 3.59
N GLU A 569 33.58 -35.42 2.44
CA GLU A 569 32.38 -35.95 1.79
C GLU A 569 32.54 -37.42 1.38
N ARG A 570 33.69 -37.80 0.78
CA ARG A 570 33.98 -39.20 0.43
C ARG A 570 33.97 -40.11 1.65
N TYR A 571 34.60 -39.70 2.73
CA TYR A 571 34.60 -40.44 3.99
C TYR A 571 33.18 -40.63 4.56
N LEU A 572 32.31 -39.62 4.48
CA LEU A 572 30.92 -39.74 4.92
C LEU A 572 30.13 -40.76 4.08
N LEU A 573 30.35 -40.77 2.77
CA LEU A 573 29.73 -41.74 1.85
C LEU A 573 30.23 -43.18 2.10
N ASP A 574 31.54 -43.38 2.22
CA ASP A 574 32.15 -44.69 2.53
C ASP A 574 31.63 -45.24 3.87
N ARG A 575 31.48 -44.36 4.87
CA ARG A 575 30.89 -44.71 6.17
C ARG A 575 29.41 -45.08 6.07
N ALA A 576 28.64 -44.39 5.23
CA ALA A 576 27.25 -44.73 4.98
C ALA A 576 27.11 -46.08 4.28
N GLY A 577 27.95 -46.36 3.27
CA GLY A 577 28.01 -47.64 2.57
C GLY A 577 28.33 -48.79 3.50
N SER A 578 29.46 -48.72 4.22
CA SER A 578 29.86 -49.74 5.20
C SER A 578 28.86 -49.91 6.36
N GLY A 579 28.17 -48.84 6.75
CA GLY A 579 27.10 -48.89 7.74
C GLY A 579 25.86 -49.66 7.27
N ARG A 580 25.51 -49.58 5.98
CA ARG A 580 24.43 -50.37 5.37
C ARG A 580 24.79 -51.85 5.32
N GLU A 581 26.00 -52.16 4.88
CA GLU A 581 26.51 -53.55 4.82
C GLU A 581 26.50 -54.21 6.20
N LYS A 582 26.96 -53.49 7.24
CA LYS A 582 26.92 -53.96 8.63
C LYS A 582 25.50 -54.22 9.15
N ARG A 583 24.48 -53.64 8.52
CA ARG A 583 23.06 -53.83 8.86
C ARG A 583 22.36 -54.84 7.92
N GLY A 584 23.11 -55.56 7.08
CA GLY A 584 22.57 -56.53 6.13
C GLY A 584 21.84 -55.91 4.93
N LEU A 585 21.99 -54.60 4.71
CA LEU A 585 21.48 -53.92 3.54
C LEU A 585 22.54 -53.89 2.43
N PRO A 586 22.15 -53.85 1.14
CA PRO A 586 23.10 -53.64 0.06
C PRO A 586 23.90 -52.36 0.30
N GLY A 587 25.23 -52.48 0.18
CA GLY A 587 26.16 -51.36 0.18
C GLY A 587 25.92 -50.41 -1.00
N LEU A 588 26.63 -49.29 -1.03
CA LEU A 588 26.66 -48.45 -2.22
C LEU A 588 27.38 -49.23 -3.34
N GLU A 589 26.92 -49.08 -4.58
CA GLU A 589 27.57 -49.73 -5.74
C GLU A 589 29.07 -49.39 -5.73
N SER A 590 29.92 -50.42 -5.71
CA SER A 590 31.39 -50.22 -5.73
C SER A 590 31.79 -49.78 -7.12
N VAL A 591 32.18 -48.50 -7.23
CA VAL A 591 32.66 -47.90 -8.49
C VAL A 591 34.18 -47.75 -8.52
N SER A 592 34.88 -48.15 -7.45
CA SER A 592 36.33 -48.00 -7.30
C SER A 592 37.14 -48.82 -8.31
N ASP A 593 36.62 -49.97 -8.74
CA ASP A 593 37.26 -50.87 -9.70
C ASP A 593 36.82 -50.61 -11.16
N ASP A 594 35.95 -49.62 -11.38
CA ASP A 594 35.48 -49.29 -12.72
C ASP A 594 36.61 -48.62 -13.53
N PRO A 595 36.96 -49.14 -14.74
CA PRO A 595 37.96 -48.54 -15.63
C PRO A 595 37.74 -47.05 -15.92
N VAL A 596 36.51 -46.57 -15.71
CA VAL A 596 36.15 -45.17 -15.79
C VAL A 596 36.98 -44.28 -14.86
N MET A 597 37.45 -44.79 -13.71
CA MET A 597 38.12 -43.97 -12.69
C MET A 597 39.44 -43.38 -13.18
N THR A 598 40.15 -44.12 -14.03
CA THR A 598 41.45 -43.71 -14.60
C THR A 598 41.34 -43.24 -16.05
N SER A 599 40.17 -43.35 -16.66
CA SER A 599 39.94 -42.95 -18.05
C SER A 599 40.15 -41.44 -18.25
N PRO A 600 40.97 -41.03 -19.25
CA PRO A 600 41.20 -39.62 -19.54
C PRO A 600 39.90 -38.94 -20.00
N VAL A 601 39.65 -37.74 -19.49
CA VAL A 601 38.52 -36.93 -19.93
C VAL A 601 38.94 -36.19 -21.22
N PRO A 602 38.15 -36.28 -22.31
CA PRO A 602 38.45 -35.54 -23.53
C PRO A 602 38.63 -34.05 -23.26
N ALA A 603 39.62 -33.44 -23.92
CA ALA A 603 39.82 -32.00 -23.85
C ALA A 603 38.59 -31.24 -24.35
N GLU A 604 38.44 -29.99 -23.92
CA GLU A 604 37.41 -29.10 -24.49
C GLU A 604 37.69 -28.83 -25.97
N ASP A 605 36.63 -28.68 -26.76
CA ASP A 605 36.75 -28.35 -28.18
C ASP A 605 36.81 -26.84 -28.34
N THR A 606 38.02 -26.29 -28.43
CA THR A 606 38.23 -24.85 -28.54
C THR A 606 37.66 -24.26 -29.84
N ARG A 607 37.66 -25.03 -30.95
CA ARG A 607 37.09 -24.55 -32.22
C ARG A 607 35.58 -24.43 -32.12
N PHE A 608 34.94 -25.38 -31.43
CA PHE A 608 33.51 -25.31 -31.16
C PHE A 608 33.17 -24.12 -30.25
N ILE A 609 33.98 -23.86 -29.21
CA ILE A 609 33.83 -22.69 -28.33
C ILE A 609 33.91 -21.39 -29.14
N ASP A 610 34.92 -21.24 -30.01
CA ASP A 610 35.09 -20.06 -30.85
C ASP A 610 33.89 -19.85 -31.79
N LEU A 611 33.39 -20.94 -32.40
CA LEU A 611 32.20 -20.91 -33.25
C LEU A 611 30.96 -20.45 -32.48
N GLN A 612 30.72 -20.99 -31.29
CA GLN A 612 29.56 -20.59 -30.48
C GLN A 612 29.67 -19.14 -30.02
N ASN A 613 30.85 -18.68 -29.62
CA ASN A 613 31.07 -17.27 -29.28
C ASN A 613 30.81 -16.34 -30.46
N MET A 614 31.23 -16.70 -31.69
CA MET A 614 30.88 -15.94 -32.88
C MET A 614 29.37 -15.86 -33.10
N ARG A 615 28.64 -16.96 -32.88
CA ARG A 615 27.17 -16.98 -32.98
C ARG A 615 26.51 -16.09 -31.93
N LEU A 616 26.99 -16.15 -30.68
CA LEU A 616 26.50 -15.28 -29.59
C LEU A 616 26.74 -13.80 -29.90
N VAL A 617 27.88 -13.45 -30.50
CA VAL A 617 28.15 -12.08 -30.97
C VAL A 617 27.19 -11.68 -32.10
N GLN A 618 26.98 -12.55 -33.09
CA GLN A 618 26.06 -12.29 -34.21
C GLN A 618 24.61 -12.11 -33.74
N ALA A 619 24.19 -12.85 -32.71
CA ALA A 619 22.88 -12.72 -32.09
C ALA A 619 22.76 -11.51 -31.14
N GLY A 620 23.82 -10.71 -30.96
CA GLY A 620 23.83 -9.57 -30.05
C GLY A 620 23.89 -9.94 -28.55
N LEU A 621 24.15 -11.21 -28.23
CA LEU A 621 24.16 -11.74 -26.86
C LEU A 621 25.52 -11.62 -26.16
N CYS A 622 26.59 -11.20 -26.86
CA CYS A 622 27.92 -10.99 -26.27
C CYS A 622 28.46 -9.55 -26.51
N PRO A 623 27.81 -8.51 -26.00
CA PRO A 623 28.30 -7.13 -26.07
C PRO A 623 29.55 -6.94 -25.20
N LEU A 624 30.30 -5.85 -25.44
CA LEU A 624 31.42 -5.46 -24.58
C LEU A 624 30.91 -5.11 -23.17
N PRO A 625 31.61 -5.53 -22.10
CA PRO A 625 31.21 -5.19 -20.75
C PRO A 625 31.37 -3.69 -20.49
N SER A 626 30.40 -3.09 -19.81
CA SER A 626 30.47 -1.70 -19.35
C SER A 626 31.60 -1.52 -18.33
N ASN A 627 32.27 -0.37 -18.34
CA ASN A 627 33.21 -0.01 -17.28
C ASN A 627 32.44 0.40 -16.02
N TRP A 628 32.20 -0.56 -15.13
CA TRP A 628 31.40 -0.33 -13.92
C TRP A 628 31.99 0.73 -12.98
N ALA A 629 33.31 0.97 -12.98
CA ALA A 629 33.91 2.04 -12.17
C ALA A 629 33.45 3.42 -12.66
N ASP A 630 33.44 3.63 -13.97
CA ASP A 630 32.98 4.88 -14.59
C ASP A 630 31.47 5.04 -14.43
N VAL A 631 30.71 3.97 -14.68
CA VAL A 631 29.24 3.97 -14.56
C VAL A 631 28.79 4.29 -13.13
N VAL A 632 29.45 3.71 -12.11
CA VAL A 632 29.13 4.02 -10.71
C VAL A 632 29.47 5.48 -10.40
N THR A 633 30.60 5.99 -10.88
CA THR A 633 30.98 7.41 -10.70
C THR A 633 29.96 8.35 -11.34
N GLN A 634 29.52 8.05 -12.57
CA GLN A 634 28.47 8.78 -13.26
C GLN A 634 27.14 8.69 -12.51
N GLY A 635 26.78 7.50 -12.01
CA GLY A 635 25.54 7.29 -11.27
C GLY A 635 25.51 8.02 -9.91
N LEU A 636 26.66 8.19 -9.25
CA LEU A 636 26.78 9.04 -8.06
C LEU A 636 26.55 10.52 -8.40
N GLN A 637 27.13 11.01 -9.49
CA GLN A 637 26.93 12.39 -9.95
C GLN A 637 25.48 12.63 -10.40
N ALA A 638 24.89 11.69 -11.13
CA ALA A 638 23.49 11.75 -11.53
C ALA A 638 22.57 11.77 -10.32
N GLN A 639 22.85 10.96 -9.29
CA GLN A 639 22.08 10.98 -8.05
C GLN A 639 22.16 12.33 -7.33
N GLN A 640 23.34 12.95 -7.30
CA GLN A 640 23.50 14.29 -6.72
C GLN A 640 22.67 15.34 -7.46
N ALA A 641 22.64 15.28 -8.80
CA ALA A 641 21.82 16.17 -9.62
C ALA A 641 20.32 15.97 -9.35
N ILE A 642 19.86 14.71 -9.27
CA ILE A 642 18.47 14.38 -8.93
C ILE A 642 18.09 14.93 -7.55
N ALA A 643 18.97 14.76 -6.55
CA ALA A 643 18.72 15.26 -5.20
C ALA A 643 18.63 16.80 -5.16
N GLU A 644 19.48 17.50 -5.92
CA GLU A 644 19.43 18.97 -6.01
C GLU A 644 18.15 19.46 -6.69
N GLU A 645 17.74 18.83 -7.80
CA GLU A 645 16.49 19.15 -8.48
C GLU A 645 15.28 18.94 -7.56
N GLN A 646 15.26 17.85 -6.79
CA GLN A 646 14.20 17.58 -5.81
C GLN A 646 14.16 18.62 -4.69
N ARG A 647 15.32 19.06 -4.18
CA ARG A 647 15.39 20.15 -3.20
C ARG A 647 14.83 21.44 -3.77
N GLN A 648 15.25 21.82 -4.96
CA GLN A 648 14.79 23.04 -5.62
C GLN A 648 13.28 23.00 -5.90
N ALA A 649 12.75 21.86 -6.35
CA ALA A 649 11.30 21.68 -6.54
C ALA A 649 10.51 21.75 -5.22
N ALA A 650 11.06 21.24 -4.12
CA ALA A 650 10.45 21.37 -2.80
C ALA A 650 10.45 22.82 -2.29
N GLU A 651 11.54 23.56 -2.51
CA GLU A 651 11.62 24.99 -2.15
C GLU A 651 10.66 25.83 -2.99
N ASN A 652 10.57 25.59 -4.29
CA ASN A 652 9.60 26.25 -5.17
C ASN A 652 8.16 25.99 -4.70
N ARG A 653 7.80 24.73 -4.40
CA ARG A 653 6.46 24.40 -3.87
C ARG A 653 6.15 25.12 -2.56
N ARG A 654 7.10 25.18 -1.62
CA ARG A 654 6.90 25.92 -0.36
C ARG A 654 6.68 27.41 -0.61
N ARG A 655 7.38 27.96 -1.60
CA ARG A 655 7.22 29.36 -2.00
C ARG A 655 5.85 29.58 -2.63
N ASP A 656 5.44 28.72 -3.55
CA ASP A 656 4.12 28.78 -4.20
C ASP A 656 3.01 28.63 -3.17
N ASP A 657 3.12 27.68 -2.22
CA ASP A 657 2.16 27.49 -1.13
C ASP A 657 2.07 28.72 -0.22
N ALA A 658 3.20 29.35 0.11
CA ALA A 658 3.22 30.57 0.91
C ALA A 658 2.65 31.79 0.14
N GLU A 659 2.93 31.90 -1.15
CA GLU A 659 2.34 32.91 -2.03
C GLU A 659 0.83 32.71 -2.16
N TRP A 660 0.36 31.47 -2.31
CA TRP A 660 -1.06 31.10 -2.30
C TRP A 660 -1.74 31.39 -0.98
N GLU A 661 -1.13 31.04 0.15
CA GLU A 661 -1.68 31.31 1.48
C GLU A 661 -1.78 32.82 1.74
N HIS A 662 -0.78 33.60 1.32
CA HIS A 662 -0.81 35.06 1.37
C HIS A 662 -1.91 35.64 0.47
N LEU A 663 -2.05 35.16 -0.77
CA LEU A 663 -3.11 35.59 -1.69
C LEU A 663 -4.49 35.24 -1.14
N THR A 664 -4.67 34.04 -0.59
CA THR A 664 -5.93 33.57 0.00
C THR A 664 -6.30 34.40 1.23
N THR A 665 -5.31 34.79 2.04
CA THR A 665 -5.52 35.67 3.20
C THR A 665 -5.96 37.07 2.76
N GLN A 666 -5.33 37.64 1.72
CA GLN A 666 -5.73 38.93 1.15
C GLN A 666 -7.13 38.90 0.54
N LEU A 667 -7.48 37.83 -0.18
CA LEU A 667 -8.82 37.66 -0.77
C LEU A 667 -9.91 37.52 0.30
N ASN A 668 -9.62 36.81 1.41
CA ASN A 668 -10.58 36.67 2.52
C ASN A 668 -10.81 37.97 3.31
N GLU A 669 -9.85 38.91 3.29
CA GLU A 669 -10.05 40.24 3.88
C GLU A 669 -10.96 41.13 3.01
N ASP A 670 -10.92 40.98 1.69
CA ASP A 670 -11.79 41.70 0.74
C ASP A 670 -13.21 41.10 0.63
N ASP A 671 -13.38 39.79 0.87
CA ASP A 671 -14.68 39.08 0.78
C ASP A 671 -15.68 39.55 1.85
N ASN A 672 -15.20 39.99 3.03
CA ASN A 672 -16.02 40.58 4.09
C ASN A 672 -16.53 42.00 3.73
N LEU A 673 -15.86 42.72 2.84
CA LEU A 673 -16.35 44.01 2.33
C LEU A 673 -17.40 43.79 1.23
N TRP A 674 -17.21 42.81 0.35
CA TRP A 674 -18.12 42.49 -0.76
C TRP A 674 -19.47 41.94 -0.30
N GLN A 675 -19.53 41.11 0.74
CA GLN A 675 -20.80 40.54 1.23
C GLN A 675 -21.75 41.59 1.85
N VAL A 676 -21.22 42.68 2.39
CA VAL A 676 -22.02 43.78 2.94
C VAL A 676 -22.58 44.66 1.82
N ASP A 677 -21.79 44.93 0.76
CA ASP A 677 -22.23 45.71 -0.40
C ASP A 677 -23.27 44.95 -1.27
N ILE A 678 -23.16 43.63 -1.42
CA ILE A 678 -24.12 42.83 -2.22
C ILE A 678 -25.53 42.86 -1.60
N ALA A 679 -25.66 42.69 -0.27
CA ALA A 679 -26.97 42.65 0.37
C ALA A 679 -27.69 44.01 0.33
N GLU A 680 -26.95 45.13 0.41
CA GLU A 680 -27.51 46.47 0.22
C GLU A 680 -27.90 46.71 -1.25
N GLN A 681 -27.11 46.21 -2.19
CA GLN A 681 -27.39 46.33 -3.63
C GLN A 681 -28.60 45.49 -4.06
N GLU A 682 -28.71 44.23 -3.61
CA GLU A 682 -29.86 43.36 -3.87
C GLU A 682 -31.18 43.95 -3.33
N ALA A 683 -31.14 44.58 -2.15
CA ALA A 683 -32.30 45.25 -1.58
C ALA A 683 -32.74 46.49 -2.41
N LEU A 684 -31.79 47.26 -2.93
CA LEU A 684 -32.05 48.39 -3.84
C LEU A 684 -32.62 47.93 -5.18
N GLU A 685 -32.06 46.87 -5.75
CA GLU A 685 -32.52 46.29 -7.02
C GLU A 685 -33.95 45.74 -6.91
N GLU A 686 -34.29 45.06 -5.80
CA GLU A 686 -35.65 44.54 -5.58
C GLU A 686 -36.68 45.68 -5.40
N GLN A 687 -36.32 46.74 -4.65
CA GLN A 687 -37.18 47.91 -4.48
C GLN A 687 -37.45 48.63 -5.82
N GLU A 688 -36.42 48.75 -6.66
CA GLU A 688 -36.54 49.39 -7.96
C GLU A 688 -37.35 48.51 -8.95
N ARG A 689 -37.22 47.19 -8.86
CA ARG A 689 -38.02 46.22 -9.61
C ARG A 689 -39.51 46.34 -9.28
N GLU A 690 -39.86 46.43 -8.00
CA GLU A 690 -41.23 46.68 -7.55
C GLU A 690 -41.78 48.01 -8.10
N ARG A 691 -40.97 49.07 -8.07
CA ARG A 691 -41.35 50.40 -8.59
C ARG A 691 -41.66 50.35 -10.08
N ILE A 692 -40.76 49.76 -10.88
CA ILE A 692 -40.89 49.67 -12.34
C ILE A 692 -42.08 48.78 -12.72
N ALA A 693 -42.23 47.62 -12.07
CA ALA A 693 -43.35 46.70 -12.30
C ALA A 693 -44.70 47.38 -12.02
N THR A 694 -44.78 48.16 -10.94
CA THR A 694 -45.98 48.94 -10.57
C THR A 694 -46.27 50.03 -11.60
N LEU A 695 -45.25 50.77 -12.04
CA LEU A 695 -45.41 51.86 -13.02
C LEU A 695 -45.93 51.36 -14.38
N LEU A 696 -45.45 50.19 -14.81
CA LEU A 696 -45.79 49.56 -16.08
C LEU A 696 -47.04 48.66 -16.01
N GLN A 697 -47.57 48.43 -14.80
CA GLN A 697 -48.71 47.53 -14.52
C GLN A 697 -48.48 46.09 -15.01
N VAL A 698 -47.29 45.56 -14.74
CA VAL A 698 -46.87 44.20 -15.11
C VAL A 698 -46.49 43.41 -13.85
N PRO A 699 -46.62 42.07 -13.85
CA PRO A 699 -46.18 41.27 -12.71
C PRO A 699 -44.67 41.40 -12.49
N LEU A 700 -44.23 41.37 -11.22
CA LEU A 700 -42.84 41.51 -10.79
C LEU A 700 -41.87 40.63 -11.60
N GLY A 701 -42.23 39.36 -11.81
CA GLY A 701 -41.42 38.41 -12.61
C GLY A 701 -41.28 38.75 -14.10
N ALA A 702 -41.96 39.78 -14.62
CA ALA A 702 -41.79 40.26 -15.99
C ALA A 702 -40.60 41.22 -16.14
N ILE A 703 -40.11 41.80 -15.04
CA ILE A 703 -38.92 42.65 -15.00
C ILE A 703 -37.77 41.77 -14.48
N VAL A 704 -37.09 41.05 -15.37
CA VAL A 704 -35.89 40.26 -15.05
C VAL A 704 -34.64 41.16 -15.03
N ASP A 705 -33.53 40.68 -14.48
CA ASP A 705 -32.35 41.51 -14.14
C ASP A 705 -31.82 42.33 -15.32
N ASP A 706 -31.70 41.71 -16.49
CA ASP A 706 -31.28 42.40 -17.71
C ASP A 706 -32.19 43.57 -18.05
N ILE A 707 -33.51 43.39 -17.91
CA ILE A 707 -34.54 44.41 -18.19
C ILE A 707 -34.49 45.51 -17.11
N LEU A 708 -34.25 45.14 -15.86
CA LEU A 708 -34.11 46.06 -14.73
C LEU A 708 -32.93 47.02 -14.98
N TYR A 709 -31.78 46.53 -15.43
CA TYR A 709 -30.59 47.36 -15.68
C TYR A 709 -30.79 48.45 -16.75
N TRP A 710 -31.69 48.26 -17.72
CA TRP A 710 -32.00 49.30 -18.72
C TRP A 710 -32.88 50.44 -18.17
N MET A 711 -33.59 50.20 -17.06
CA MET A 711 -34.63 51.09 -16.54
C MET A 711 -34.34 51.60 -15.12
N MET A 712 -33.33 51.03 -14.46
CA MET A 712 -32.90 51.38 -13.10
C MET A 712 -32.42 52.84 -13.04
N GLY A 713 -32.99 53.62 -12.11
CA GLY A 713 -32.62 55.03 -11.92
C GLY A 713 -33.20 56.01 -12.96
N GLU A 714 -33.99 55.51 -13.91
CA GLU A 714 -34.61 56.32 -14.96
C GLU A 714 -35.97 56.90 -14.53
N ASN A 715 -36.37 57.99 -15.20
CA ASN A 715 -37.66 58.63 -14.93
C ASN A 715 -38.84 57.88 -15.57
N GLU A 716 -40.07 58.15 -15.10
CA GLU A 716 -41.26 57.39 -15.52
C GLU A 716 -41.53 57.42 -17.03
N SER A 717 -41.26 58.55 -17.69
CA SER A 717 -41.41 58.69 -19.14
C SER A 717 -40.41 57.83 -19.91
N ALA A 718 -39.15 57.78 -19.47
CA ALA A 718 -38.11 56.96 -20.08
C ALA A 718 -38.39 55.46 -19.88
N ILE A 719 -38.81 55.06 -18.68
CA ILE A 719 -39.18 53.67 -18.37
C ILE A 719 -40.33 53.20 -19.28
N ARG A 720 -41.38 54.02 -19.44
CA ARG A 720 -42.50 53.70 -20.36
C ARG A 720 -42.06 53.61 -21.81
N GLN A 721 -41.14 54.49 -22.23
CA GLN A 721 -40.61 54.49 -23.59
C GLN A 721 -39.75 53.24 -23.86
N TYR A 722 -38.84 52.89 -22.95
CA TYR A 722 -38.05 51.67 -23.03
C TYR A 722 -38.92 50.41 -23.05
N TRP A 723 -40.01 50.38 -22.29
CA TRP A 723 -40.95 49.27 -22.31
C TRP A 723 -41.70 49.11 -23.65
N VAL A 724 -41.92 50.21 -24.38
CA VAL A 724 -42.54 50.20 -25.71
C VAL A 724 -41.52 49.83 -26.78
N ASP A 725 -40.34 50.44 -26.75
CA ASP A 725 -39.30 50.27 -27.76
C ASP A 725 -38.55 48.93 -27.60
N LYS A 726 -38.55 48.39 -26.38
CA LYS A 726 -37.91 47.13 -25.97
C LYS A 726 -36.51 46.95 -26.55
N PRO A 727 -35.57 47.88 -26.26
CA PRO A 727 -34.24 47.85 -26.86
C PRO A 727 -33.44 46.57 -26.52
N TRP A 728 -33.69 45.95 -25.37
CA TRP A 728 -33.12 44.65 -24.98
C TRP A 728 -33.59 43.47 -25.86
N GLU A 729 -34.70 43.60 -26.60
CA GLU A 729 -35.14 42.62 -27.59
C GLU A 729 -34.51 42.86 -28.98
N GLN A 730 -33.83 44.00 -29.19
CA GLN A 730 -33.30 44.45 -30.50
C GLN A 730 -31.77 44.28 -30.63
N THR A 731 -31.16 43.27 -30.00
CA THR A 731 -29.74 42.99 -30.19
C THR A 731 -29.46 42.46 -31.60
N PRO A 732 -28.56 43.09 -32.40
CA PRO A 732 -28.22 42.57 -33.72
C PRO A 732 -27.54 41.20 -33.61
N LEU A 733 -27.94 40.27 -34.49
CA LEU A 733 -27.41 38.89 -34.57
C LEU A 733 -25.92 38.80 -34.95
N SER A 734 -25.24 39.94 -35.12
CA SER A 734 -23.84 40.04 -35.55
C SER A 734 -22.82 39.48 -34.55
N LYS A 735 -23.26 39.04 -33.36
CA LYS A 735 -22.38 38.43 -32.34
C LYS A 735 -22.12 36.93 -32.55
N TYR A 736 -22.86 36.27 -33.43
CA TYR A 736 -22.70 34.84 -33.70
C TYR A 736 -21.91 34.59 -34.99
N SER A 737 -21.11 33.53 -35.03
CA SER A 737 -20.37 33.14 -36.24
C SER A 737 -21.35 32.76 -37.37
N ALA A 738 -20.90 32.89 -38.63
CA ALA A 738 -21.74 32.61 -39.80
C ALA A 738 -22.37 31.21 -39.77
N ASP A 739 -21.65 30.23 -39.21
CA ASP A 739 -22.07 28.84 -39.08
C ASP A 739 -23.23 28.69 -38.07
N VAL A 740 -23.23 29.48 -37.00
CA VAL A 740 -24.28 29.51 -35.98
C VAL A 740 -25.49 30.29 -36.49
N VAL A 741 -25.29 31.39 -37.21
CA VAL A 741 -26.37 32.18 -37.82
C VAL A 741 -27.19 31.34 -38.81
N ALA A 742 -26.57 30.40 -39.53
CA ALA A 742 -27.26 29.49 -40.43
C ALA A 742 -28.24 28.53 -39.73
N LEU A 743 -28.11 28.31 -38.42
CA LEU A 743 -28.97 27.44 -37.61
C LEU A 743 -30.15 28.18 -36.95
N ILE A 744 -30.21 29.51 -37.10
CA ILE A 744 -31.26 30.37 -36.52
C ILE A 744 -32.45 30.42 -37.48
N LYS A 745 -33.65 30.12 -36.96
CA LYS A 745 -34.89 30.11 -37.77
C LYS A 745 -35.43 31.53 -37.95
N ARG A 746 -36.14 31.75 -39.06
CA ARG A 746 -36.71 33.07 -39.40
C ARG A 746 -37.71 33.51 -38.30
N GLY A 747 -37.41 34.64 -37.64
CA GLY A 747 -38.22 35.21 -36.56
C GLY A 747 -37.67 34.97 -35.15
N GLU A 748 -36.58 34.21 -34.99
CA GLU A 748 -35.89 34.05 -33.70
C GLU A 748 -34.99 35.26 -33.40
N THR A 749 -35.23 35.94 -32.28
CA THR A 749 -34.38 37.03 -31.77
C THR A 749 -33.32 36.48 -30.82
N VAL A 750 -32.25 37.25 -30.57
CA VAL A 750 -31.18 36.88 -29.61
C VAL A 750 -31.74 36.52 -28.24
N TRP A 751 -32.67 37.34 -27.74
CA TRP A 751 -33.35 37.10 -26.46
C TRP A 751 -34.14 35.78 -26.45
N LEU A 752 -34.86 35.47 -27.54
CA LEU A 752 -35.64 34.24 -27.64
C LEU A 752 -34.72 33.00 -27.64
N LEU A 753 -33.56 33.12 -28.28
CA LEU A 753 -32.54 32.09 -28.32
C LEU A 753 -31.88 31.87 -26.95
N GLU A 754 -31.49 32.93 -26.25
CA GLU A 754 -30.89 32.84 -24.92
C GLU A 754 -31.86 32.25 -23.90
N ARG A 755 -33.11 32.71 -23.91
CA ARG A 755 -34.16 32.15 -23.06
C ARG A 755 -34.39 30.66 -23.32
N ASN A 756 -34.50 30.26 -24.58
CA ASN A 756 -34.74 28.85 -24.92
C ASN A 756 -33.49 27.98 -24.65
N THR A 757 -32.29 28.54 -24.80
CA THR A 757 -31.01 27.89 -24.46
C THR A 757 -30.96 27.59 -22.96
N ALA A 758 -31.26 28.59 -22.12
CA ALA A 758 -31.30 28.44 -20.67
C ALA A 758 -32.39 27.45 -20.23
N ALA A 759 -33.60 27.54 -20.82
CA ALA A 759 -34.69 26.61 -20.56
C ALA A 759 -34.36 25.16 -20.95
N ALA A 760 -33.50 24.96 -21.95
CA ALA A 760 -32.99 23.67 -22.37
C ALA A 760 -31.74 23.21 -21.58
N GLY A 761 -31.27 23.99 -20.60
CA GLY A 761 -30.13 23.65 -19.74
C GLY A 761 -28.76 23.87 -20.36
N PHE A 762 -28.66 24.61 -21.46
CA PHE A 762 -27.39 24.93 -22.11
C PHE A 762 -26.83 26.26 -21.59
N MET A 763 -25.50 26.31 -21.45
CA MET A 763 -24.79 27.55 -21.04
C MET A 763 -24.48 28.47 -22.21
N ARG A 764 -24.47 27.96 -23.46
CA ARG A 764 -24.16 28.72 -24.67
C ARG A 764 -25.21 28.48 -25.75
N VAL A 765 -25.67 29.56 -26.38
CA VAL A 765 -26.65 29.51 -27.47
C VAL A 765 -26.17 28.68 -28.66
N GLU A 766 -24.88 28.71 -28.94
CA GLU A 766 -24.26 27.97 -30.04
C GLU A 766 -24.39 26.45 -29.86
N ASP A 767 -24.24 25.97 -28.63
CA ASP A 767 -24.31 24.55 -28.30
C ASP A 767 -25.76 24.06 -28.35
N TYR A 768 -26.69 24.87 -27.83
CA TYR A 768 -28.12 24.62 -27.95
C TYR A 768 -28.59 24.54 -29.42
N LEU A 769 -28.13 25.46 -30.27
CA LEU A 769 -28.50 25.48 -31.69
C LEU A 769 -27.95 24.27 -32.47
N LYS A 770 -26.71 23.84 -32.17
CA LYS A 770 -26.12 22.63 -32.76
C LYS A 770 -26.84 21.36 -32.31
N TRP A 771 -27.08 21.24 -31.01
CA TRP A 771 -27.85 20.12 -30.46
C TRP A 771 -29.25 20.04 -31.07
N ARG A 772 -29.97 21.17 -31.15
CA ARG A 772 -31.30 21.25 -31.78
C ARG A 772 -31.27 20.77 -33.24
N ALA A 773 -30.26 21.18 -34.00
CA ALA A 773 -30.11 20.78 -35.39
C ALA A 773 -29.77 19.29 -35.55
N GLU A 774 -29.04 18.69 -34.62
CA GLU A 774 -28.77 17.25 -34.58
C GLU A 774 -30.04 16.44 -34.25
N GLN A 775 -30.83 16.88 -33.26
CA GLN A 775 -32.11 16.26 -32.93
C GLN A 775 -33.13 16.30 -34.09
N GLU A 776 -33.11 17.38 -34.89
CA GLU A 776 -33.98 17.49 -36.07
C GLU A 776 -33.51 16.61 -37.25
N ARG A 777 -32.24 16.16 -37.27
CA ARG A 777 -31.74 15.20 -38.27
C ARG A 777 -32.13 13.75 -37.96
N ASP A 778 -32.29 13.39 -36.69
CA ASP A 778 -32.66 12.03 -36.27
C ASP A 778 -34.17 11.71 -36.43
N VAL A 779 -34.98 12.69 -36.84
CA VAL A 779 -36.44 12.56 -37.04
C VAL A 779 -36.83 12.56 -38.53
N CYS A 780 -35.86 12.47 -39.45
CA CYS A 780 -36.07 12.43 -40.90
C CYS A 780 -35.63 11.10 -41.54
#